data_AF-A0A7I7TXC1-F1
#
_entry.id   AF-A0A7I7TXC1-F1
#
_cell.length_a   1.000
_cell.length_b   1.000
_cell.length_c   1.000
_cell.angle_alpha   90.00
_cell.angle_beta   90.00
_cell.angle_gamma   90.00
#
_symmetry.space_group_name_H-M   'P 1'
#
loop_
_entity.id
_entity.type
_entity.pdbx_description
1 polymer ?
#
loop_
_entity_poly.entity_id
_entity_poly.type
_entity_poly.pdbx_seq_one_letter_code
_entity_poly.pdbx_strand_id
1 'polypeptide(L)'
;MALLAGAGAAAADDSAGSGSKDSVSTSRSSESSTESRTPAKPSARRGADSEATGPATVGRTGTGDTTGAEDATQGSGKGSGKGSGRAVDTPAADESAEDESAEEAPAVEPVDETPVDAPDEASTVGSEAVAEAPPSVPQKPAVVPDDAPGAEPGPQTVTTELANPKAPEPAGDSGDPVLPTLATLVSSVLAAGRESTNESPTAVGAQVASSLAEAGSAPYPIPTGVTVEEWTPPLEWLQNIPVLGPLVITPIVGFIHVLPFVGDILHPVIGFPIDHFAPPGAPRARNYRVTSFDGTRIFVNFMPAKGLQAGETAPTILNGPGLGLPGSTALELPKDSFLPTDVIGIGTLRQNGYNVVTWDPRGEWRSEGVMHLNSPDLEGRDMSHIISFLATLPEVQLDAENDPRIGMTGASYGGGIQLATAAIDHRVDALVPTIAWNNLVDVLFPRGAVNSSWGTILPGVLALTFAREHPRIFPVAIQGVLFGIADPADIELVNSLSFGDQIKDITAPTLLIQGTVDTLFTLDQAHRNALDLIEAGTTTKVIWYCGGHGACLSDFNDGEVVIARTLDWLDRYVKGNEDTDTGPQFEWVDQNGDWFSDDTYPAAASAPIVVTREEDSRVMPIIPALFGSGPNPLIITRGLIATLLGLPSAAAAYNSVNLQIPEASELTHLVGAPEVTITYTGDGTAKHVYAQIVDDTTGLVLGNHATPIPVTLDGTSRTASFSLEPIAHTLRPGQSVTVQIVTSTAKFINYYSWGAITIEELTIELPTRAAAGEGTSEGRIVAA
;
A
#
# COMPACT_ATOMS: atom_id res chain seq x y z
N MET A 1 -11.03 -18.17 19.48
CA MET A 1 -11.67 -19.34 20.13
C MET A 1 -11.62 -20.52 19.16
N ALA A 2 -11.64 -21.77 19.63
CA ALA A 2 -11.27 -22.93 18.80
C ALA A 2 -12.39 -23.49 17.90
N LEU A 3 -11.93 -24.16 16.83
CA LEU A 3 -12.62 -25.08 15.92
C LEU A 3 -13.98 -25.65 16.38
N LEU A 4 -14.99 -25.54 15.50
CA LEU A 4 -16.05 -26.54 15.37
C LEU A 4 -16.50 -26.63 13.91
N ALA A 5 -16.57 -27.85 13.38
CA ALA A 5 -16.99 -28.12 12.00
C ALA A 5 -18.42 -28.68 11.97
N GLY A 6 -19.19 -28.27 10.97
CA GLY A 6 -20.50 -28.84 10.61
C GLY A 6 -20.80 -28.46 9.16
N ALA A 7 -20.58 -29.33 8.18
CA ALA A 7 -21.50 -30.44 7.85
C ALA A 7 -22.88 -29.91 7.44
N GLY A 8 -23.03 -29.60 6.14
CA GLY A 8 -24.31 -29.20 5.57
C GLY A 8 -25.29 -30.36 5.49
N ALA A 9 -26.57 -30.06 5.68
CA ALA A 9 -27.68 -31.00 5.47
C ALA A 9 -28.76 -30.31 4.65
N ALA A 10 -29.05 -30.84 3.45
CA ALA A 10 -30.19 -30.41 2.66
C ALA A 10 -31.46 -31.05 3.23
N ALA A 11 -32.55 -30.28 3.30
CA ALA A 11 -33.87 -30.78 3.67
C ALA A 11 -34.95 -30.09 2.83
N ALA A 12 -35.63 -30.87 2.00
CA ALA A 12 -36.88 -30.50 1.36
C ALA A 12 -37.91 -31.59 1.70
N ASP A 13 -39.11 -31.19 2.15
CA ASP A 13 -40.34 -31.38 1.36
C ASP A 13 -41.60 -30.82 2.07
N ASP A 14 -42.53 -30.35 1.24
CA ASP A 14 -44.01 -30.32 1.35
C ASP A 14 -44.70 -30.34 2.75
N SER A 15 -45.69 -29.46 3.02
CA SER A 15 -46.95 -29.45 2.23
C SER A 15 -47.95 -28.31 2.60
N ALA A 16 -48.68 -27.86 1.56
CA ALA A 16 -50.04 -27.26 1.46
C ALA A 16 -50.80 -26.68 2.68
N GLY A 17 -51.52 -25.54 2.50
CA GLY A 17 -52.35 -24.97 3.59
C GLY A 17 -53.43 -23.87 3.42
N SER A 18 -53.92 -23.49 2.23
CA SER A 18 -55.23 -22.79 2.02
C SER A 18 -55.63 -21.52 2.84
N GLY A 19 -55.90 -20.39 2.15
CA GLY A 19 -56.81 -19.35 2.67
C GLY A 19 -56.83 -18.03 1.86
N SER A 20 -57.98 -17.65 1.28
CA SER A 20 -58.12 -16.43 0.46
C SER A 20 -59.10 -15.40 1.05
N LYS A 21 -58.96 -14.13 0.61
CA LYS A 21 -60.09 -13.32 0.12
C LYS A 21 -59.67 -12.07 -0.64
N ASP A 22 -60.60 -11.58 -1.45
CA ASP A 22 -60.38 -10.67 -2.57
C ASP A 22 -60.77 -9.21 -2.27
N SER A 23 -60.19 -8.27 -3.02
CA SER A 23 -60.92 -7.11 -3.50
C SER A 23 -60.44 -6.71 -4.91
N VAL A 24 -61.36 -6.64 -5.87
CA VAL A 24 -61.08 -6.40 -7.30
C VAL A 24 -62.13 -5.43 -7.86
N SER A 25 -61.70 -4.44 -8.65
CA SER A 25 -62.39 -4.01 -9.91
C SER A 25 -61.62 -2.88 -10.62
N THR A 26 -61.09 -3.15 -11.84
CA THR A 26 -61.47 -2.56 -13.17
C THR A 26 -61.13 -1.08 -13.40
N SER A 27 -60.72 -0.63 -14.60
CA SER A 27 -61.05 -1.04 -15.99
C SER A 27 -59.84 -0.93 -16.95
N ARG A 28 -59.59 -1.84 -17.92
CA ARG A 28 -60.15 -1.95 -19.31
C ARG A 28 -59.93 -0.69 -20.19
N SER A 29 -59.53 -0.72 -21.48
CA SER A 29 -59.03 -1.73 -22.48
C SER A 29 -58.41 -0.93 -23.69
N SER A 30 -57.98 -1.39 -24.88
CA SER A 30 -57.96 -2.70 -25.61
C SER A 30 -56.85 -2.74 -26.72
N GLU A 31 -56.60 -3.93 -27.30
CA GLU A 31 -56.36 -4.27 -28.74
C GLU A 31 -55.28 -3.52 -29.60
N SER A 32 -54.29 -4.17 -30.27
CA SER A 32 -54.30 -5.10 -31.45
C SER A 32 -54.11 -4.35 -32.80
N SER A 33 -53.36 -4.78 -33.84
CA SER A 33 -52.32 -5.82 -34.07
C SER A 33 -51.75 -5.74 -35.51
N THR A 34 -50.52 -6.22 -35.77
CA THR A 34 -49.96 -6.66 -37.10
C THR A 34 -49.82 -5.58 -38.23
N GLU A 35 -49.03 -5.69 -39.32
CA GLU A 35 -48.18 -6.77 -39.90
C GLU A 35 -47.05 -6.28 -40.86
N SER A 36 -45.85 -6.89 -40.76
CA SER A 36 -44.93 -7.27 -41.88
C SER A 36 -44.07 -6.28 -42.75
N ARG A 37 -42.94 -6.86 -43.24
CA ARG A 37 -42.17 -6.64 -44.51
C ARG A 37 -41.08 -5.54 -44.68
N THR A 38 -39.83 -6.03 -44.67
CA THR A 38 -38.61 -5.57 -45.39
C THR A 38 -38.78 -5.57 -46.94
N PRO A 39 -37.91 -4.94 -47.80
CA PRO A 39 -36.43 -5.14 -47.81
C PRO A 39 -35.49 -4.04 -48.39
N ALA A 40 -34.18 -4.37 -48.36
CA ALA A 40 -33.13 -4.01 -49.34
C ALA A 40 -32.32 -2.68 -49.20
N LYS A 41 -31.17 -2.68 -49.90
CA LYS A 41 -30.02 -1.74 -49.86
C LYS A 41 -29.79 -1.15 -51.27
N PRO A 42 -29.09 0.00 -51.42
CA PRO A 42 -28.03 0.06 -52.43
C PRO A 42 -26.77 0.88 -52.01
N SER A 43 -25.79 0.93 -52.90
CA SER A 43 -24.48 1.62 -52.84
C SER A 43 -24.40 2.78 -53.88
N ALA A 44 -23.30 3.49 -54.24
CA ALA A 44 -21.85 3.27 -54.12
C ALA A 44 -20.99 4.51 -54.52
N ARG A 45 -19.66 4.49 -54.21
CA ARG A 45 -18.49 5.14 -54.90
C ARG A 45 -18.41 6.70 -54.90
N ARG A 46 -17.25 7.41 -54.87
CA ARG A 46 -15.77 7.14 -54.93
C ARG A 46 -15.05 7.99 -53.83
N GLY A 47 -13.71 8.07 -53.66
CA GLY A 47 -12.54 7.34 -54.21
C GLY A 47 -11.56 8.13 -55.12
N ALA A 48 -10.24 8.09 -54.79
CA ALA A 48 -9.01 8.48 -55.53
C ALA A 48 -8.70 9.99 -55.76
N ASP A 49 -7.44 10.50 -55.83
CA ASP A 49 -6.07 9.99 -55.50
C ASP A 49 -5.02 11.15 -55.57
N SER A 50 -3.75 10.92 -55.13
CA SER A 50 -2.47 11.64 -55.46
C SER A 50 -2.20 13.03 -54.79
N GLU A 51 -1.06 13.25 -54.09
CA GLU A 51 0.31 13.69 -54.50
C GLU A 51 0.44 15.19 -54.90
N ALA A 52 1.55 15.94 -54.67
CA ALA A 52 2.74 15.81 -53.80
C ALA A 52 3.58 17.14 -53.81
N THR A 53 4.68 17.20 -53.05
CA THR A 53 5.79 18.20 -53.07
C THR A 53 5.56 19.64 -52.52
N GLY A 54 6.59 20.18 -51.82
CA GLY A 54 6.65 21.54 -51.24
C GLY A 54 7.47 22.52 -52.12
N PRO A 55 8.45 23.31 -51.61
CA PRO A 55 9.03 23.40 -50.25
C PRO A 55 9.28 24.86 -49.77
N ALA A 56 10.25 25.07 -48.85
CA ALA A 56 11.02 26.30 -48.59
C ALA A 56 10.30 27.51 -47.93
N THR A 57 10.83 28.32 -46.99
CA THR A 57 11.90 28.31 -45.93
C THR A 57 12.23 29.79 -45.65
N VAL A 58 12.54 30.16 -44.39
CA VAL A 58 13.12 31.47 -43.95
C VAL A 58 12.20 32.71 -44.13
N GLY A 59 12.08 33.65 -43.16
CA GLY A 59 12.62 33.71 -41.79
C GLY A 59 12.96 35.14 -41.35
N ARG A 60 13.61 35.26 -40.18
CA ARG A 60 14.32 36.44 -39.61
C ARG A 60 13.53 37.64 -39.05
N THR A 61 13.63 37.79 -37.72
CA THR A 61 14.05 38.99 -36.95
C THR A 61 13.33 40.33 -37.12
N GLY A 62 12.80 40.87 -36.01
CA GLY A 62 12.35 42.27 -35.89
C GLY A 62 12.05 42.71 -34.45
N THR A 63 13.06 42.91 -33.61
CA THR A 63 12.91 43.51 -32.27
C THR A 63 12.60 45.00 -32.34
N GLY A 64 11.75 45.52 -31.43
CA GLY A 64 11.46 46.96 -31.35
C GLY A 64 10.60 47.37 -30.15
N ASP A 65 11.24 47.59 -29.00
CA ASP A 65 10.63 48.29 -27.86
C ASP A 65 10.30 49.75 -28.18
N THR A 66 9.15 50.23 -27.70
CA THR A 66 8.99 51.64 -27.25
C THR A 66 7.94 51.75 -26.14
N THR A 67 8.21 52.62 -25.17
CA THR A 67 7.42 52.87 -23.95
C THR A 67 6.52 54.11 -24.05
N GLY A 68 5.46 54.18 -23.23
CA GLY A 68 4.64 55.37 -23.00
C GLY A 68 3.23 55.24 -23.63
N ALA A 69 2.11 55.13 -22.91
CA ALA A 69 1.60 55.83 -21.71
C ALA A 69 1.13 57.27 -21.97
N GLU A 70 -0.19 57.49 -21.95
CA GLU A 70 -0.84 58.62 -21.25
C GLU A 70 -2.36 58.38 -21.04
N ASP A 71 -2.95 59.12 -20.09
CA ASP A 71 -4.26 58.91 -19.46
C ASP A 71 -5.35 59.87 -20.00
N ALA A 72 -6.63 59.45 -19.98
CA ALA A 72 -7.80 60.35 -20.12
C ALA A 72 -9.14 59.70 -19.68
N THR A 73 -9.81 60.29 -18.70
CA THR A 73 -11.10 59.81 -18.15
C THR A 73 -12.36 60.50 -18.71
N GLN A 74 -13.46 59.75 -18.85
CA GLN A 74 -14.87 60.18 -18.72
C GLN A 74 -15.83 58.98 -18.85
N GLY A 75 -17.00 58.92 -18.21
CA GLY A 75 -17.66 59.88 -17.31
C GLY A 75 -18.84 59.23 -16.54
N SER A 76 -19.60 60.00 -15.76
CA SER A 76 -20.58 59.48 -14.77
C SER A 76 -22.05 59.47 -15.24
N GLY A 77 -22.84 58.55 -14.67
CA GLY A 77 -24.31 58.46 -14.86
C GLY A 77 -25.02 57.99 -13.58
N LYS A 78 -26.28 58.44 -13.35
CA LYS A 78 -27.04 58.22 -12.09
C LYS A 78 -28.30 57.38 -12.27
N GLY A 79 -28.60 56.54 -11.26
CA GLY A 79 -29.80 56.75 -10.42
C GLY A 79 -30.96 55.73 -10.44
N SER A 80 -31.61 55.60 -9.27
CA SER A 80 -32.97 55.06 -8.99
C SER A 80 -33.28 53.59 -9.39
N GLY A 81 -34.02 52.79 -8.61
CA GLY A 81 -34.70 53.02 -7.32
C GLY A 81 -36.13 52.46 -7.29
N LYS A 82 -36.59 52.00 -6.10
CA LYS A 82 -37.82 51.21 -5.80
C LYS A 82 -37.74 49.70 -6.15
N GLY A 83 -38.32 48.77 -5.40
CA GLY A 83 -38.80 48.83 -4.01
C GLY A 83 -40.20 48.22 -3.74
N SER A 84 -40.26 47.21 -2.86
CA SER A 84 -41.43 46.77 -2.05
C SER A 84 -40.99 45.61 -1.13
N GLY A 85 -41.29 45.53 0.17
CA GLY A 85 -41.77 46.58 1.07
C GLY A 85 -43.01 46.22 1.93
N ARG A 86 -42.83 45.49 3.02
CA ARG A 86 -43.62 45.67 4.27
C ARG A 86 -42.86 45.12 5.49
N ALA A 87 -43.09 45.71 6.65
CA ALA A 87 -42.53 45.32 7.95
C ALA A 87 -43.68 45.18 8.98
N VAL A 88 -43.34 45.13 10.29
CA VAL A 88 -44.26 45.01 11.45
C VAL A 88 -44.71 43.53 11.64
N ASP A 89 -44.68 42.92 12.84
CA ASP A 89 -44.75 43.49 14.20
C ASP A 89 -43.82 42.83 15.24
N THR A 90 -43.78 43.37 16.47
CA THR A 90 -43.25 42.70 17.67
C THR A 90 -44.18 42.91 18.85
N PRO A 91 -44.63 41.84 19.54
CA PRO A 91 -45.07 41.92 20.93
C PRO A 91 -44.07 41.22 21.87
N ALA A 92 -44.14 41.55 23.15
CA ALA A 92 -43.28 41.01 24.21
C ALA A 92 -44.10 40.30 25.29
N ALA A 93 -43.40 39.52 26.13
CA ALA A 93 -43.79 38.96 27.42
C ALA A 93 -44.98 37.97 27.46
N ASP A 94 -44.77 36.87 28.18
CA ASP A 94 -45.59 36.60 29.38
C ASP A 94 -44.72 35.94 30.46
N GLU A 95 -45.19 35.91 31.71
CA GLU A 95 -44.43 35.52 32.90
C GLU A 95 -44.77 34.10 33.39
N SER A 96 -43.81 33.41 34.02
CA SER A 96 -44.06 32.35 35.02
C SER A 96 -42.80 32.15 35.88
N ALA A 97 -42.95 32.25 37.21
CA ALA A 97 -41.99 31.78 38.20
C ALA A 97 -42.71 30.77 39.13
N GLU A 98 -42.15 30.52 40.33
CA GLU A 98 -42.74 29.69 41.41
C GLU A 98 -42.69 28.15 41.15
N ASP A 99 -42.28 27.29 42.11
CA ASP A 99 -41.64 27.59 43.40
C ASP A 99 -40.80 26.44 44.02
N GLU A 100 -40.24 26.73 45.19
CA GLU A 100 -39.43 25.89 46.09
C GLU A 100 -39.86 24.43 46.34
N SER A 101 -38.88 23.59 46.67
CA SER A 101 -38.95 22.66 47.81
C SER A 101 -37.55 22.34 48.32
N ALA A 102 -37.36 22.34 49.64
CA ALA A 102 -36.09 22.02 50.32
C ALA A 102 -36.34 21.06 51.50
N GLU A 103 -35.30 20.83 52.32
CA GLU A 103 -35.25 19.88 53.45
C GLU A 103 -35.23 18.40 53.01
N GLU A 104 -34.68 17.45 53.78
CA GLU A 104 -34.32 17.47 55.20
C GLU A 104 -32.98 16.73 55.47
N ALA A 105 -32.29 17.09 56.55
CA ALA A 105 -31.14 16.38 57.10
C ALA A 105 -31.30 16.22 58.62
N PRO A 106 -30.64 15.23 59.24
CA PRO A 106 -29.87 15.59 60.44
C PRO A 106 -28.51 14.89 60.55
N ALA A 107 -27.59 15.55 61.25
CA ALA A 107 -26.25 15.05 61.57
C ALA A 107 -26.17 14.50 63.00
N VAL A 108 -25.08 13.76 63.30
CA VAL A 108 -24.56 13.53 64.66
C VAL A 108 -23.04 13.73 64.65
N GLU A 109 -22.50 14.24 65.76
CA GLU A 109 -21.17 14.88 65.88
C GLU A 109 -20.02 13.93 66.33
N PRO A 110 -18.74 14.40 66.41
CA PRO A 110 -17.55 13.57 66.28
C PRO A 110 -16.83 13.22 67.60
N VAL A 111 -15.64 12.60 67.49
CA VAL A 111 -14.58 12.59 68.50
C VAL A 111 -13.24 12.94 67.82
N ASP A 112 -12.35 13.61 68.56
CA ASP A 112 -11.11 14.27 68.09
C ASP A 112 -9.85 13.60 68.71
N GLU A 113 -8.70 14.25 68.52
CA GLU A 113 -7.36 14.08 69.14
C GLU A 113 -6.28 13.31 68.33
N THR A 114 -5.04 13.76 68.55
CA THR A 114 -3.81 13.56 67.74
C THR A 114 -2.58 13.51 68.68
N PRO A 115 -1.32 13.74 68.24
CA PRO A 115 -0.46 13.01 67.31
C PRO A 115 0.76 12.39 68.07
N VAL A 116 2.01 12.60 67.59
CA VAL A 116 3.34 12.25 68.20
C VAL A 116 3.72 10.76 67.99
N ASP A 117 4.96 10.36 67.59
CA ASP A 117 6.27 11.04 67.57
C ASP A 117 7.17 10.68 66.36
N ALA A 118 8.35 11.32 66.26
CA ALA A 118 9.53 10.98 65.43
C ALA A 118 10.82 11.50 66.12
N PRO A 119 12.08 11.25 65.67
CA PRO A 119 12.56 10.55 64.47
C PRO A 119 13.71 9.54 64.80
N ASP A 120 14.88 9.69 64.15
CA ASP A 120 16.19 9.03 64.35
C ASP A 120 16.32 7.53 63.97
N GLU A 121 17.48 7.02 63.53
CA GLU A 121 18.81 7.63 63.36
C GLU A 121 19.53 7.12 62.07
N ALA A 122 20.62 7.76 61.65
CA ALA A 122 21.37 7.40 60.43
C ALA A 122 22.59 6.48 60.69
N SER A 123 23.04 5.76 59.67
CA SER A 123 24.35 5.09 59.65
C SER A 123 24.87 4.92 58.21
N THR A 124 26.19 5.01 58.03
CA THR A 124 26.87 5.09 56.72
C THR A 124 28.08 4.14 56.63
N VAL A 125 28.76 4.11 55.47
CA VAL A 125 30.00 3.36 55.15
C VAL A 125 29.78 1.85 54.90
N GLY A 126 30.37 1.21 53.89
CA GLY A 126 31.24 1.68 52.79
C GLY A 126 31.91 0.50 52.05
N SER A 127 32.86 0.79 51.13
CA SER A 127 33.84 -0.08 50.39
C SER A 127 33.80 -1.61 50.64
N GLU A 128 33.99 -2.50 49.67
CA GLU A 128 35.02 -2.50 48.61
C GLU A 128 34.73 -3.60 47.54
N ALA A 129 35.64 -3.87 46.60
CA ALA A 129 35.46 -4.83 45.50
C ALA A 129 36.57 -5.90 45.41
N VAL A 130 36.31 -7.03 44.73
CA VAL A 130 37.18 -7.76 43.75
C VAL A 130 36.63 -9.17 43.46
N ALA A 131 36.92 -9.69 42.26
CA ALA A 131 36.33 -10.89 41.63
C ALA A 131 37.00 -12.24 41.96
N GLU A 132 36.32 -13.35 41.59
CA GLU A 132 36.98 -14.58 41.12
C GLU A 132 36.13 -15.28 40.03
N ALA A 133 36.69 -16.28 39.34
CA ALA A 133 36.20 -16.83 38.05
C ALA A 133 36.25 -18.39 37.99
N PRO A 134 35.93 -19.09 36.86
CA PRO A 134 35.22 -20.38 36.90
C PRO A 134 36.08 -21.68 36.88
N PRO A 135 35.46 -22.85 37.17
CA PRO A 135 36.06 -24.18 37.00
C PRO A 135 36.04 -24.71 35.54
N SER A 136 36.83 -25.76 35.26
CA SER A 136 37.27 -26.15 33.91
C SER A 136 37.10 -27.64 33.52
N VAL A 137 37.39 -27.98 32.25
CA VAL A 137 37.17 -29.28 31.57
C VAL A 137 38.45 -30.11 31.37
N PRO A 138 38.37 -31.46 31.39
CA PRO A 138 39.31 -32.36 30.69
C PRO A 138 38.60 -33.47 29.85
N GLN A 139 39.14 -34.13 28.81
CA GLN A 139 40.15 -33.85 27.76
C GLN A 139 40.06 -34.96 26.65
N LYS A 140 40.75 -34.83 25.50
CA LYS A 140 40.78 -35.78 24.32
C LYS A 140 41.94 -36.83 24.44
N PRO A 141 42.41 -37.69 23.46
CA PRO A 141 42.44 -37.56 21.95
C PRO A 141 42.36 -38.84 21.03
N ALA A 142 42.37 -38.62 19.70
CA ALA A 142 42.73 -39.52 18.55
C ALA A 142 41.81 -40.75 18.23
N VAL A 143 41.75 -41.38 17.04
CA VAL A 143 42.63 -41.50 15.82
C VAL A 143 41.83 -41.25 14.50
N VAL A 144 42.38 -41.52 13.30
CA VAL A 144 41.97 -41.04 11.94
C VAL A 144 41.36 -42.18 11.02
N PRO A 145 41.24 -42.14 9.66
CA PRO A 145 40.02 -42.60 8.94
C PRO A 145 40.21 -43.87 8.06
N ASP A 146 39.20 -44.23 7.23
CA ASP A 146 39.34 -44.52 5.77
C ASP A 146 38.03 -45.00 5.08
N ASP A 147 37.92 -44.70 3.77
CA ASP A 147 37.20 -45.33 2.63
C ASP A 147 35.74 -45.86 2.64
N ALA A 148 35.09 -45.65 1.48
CA ALA A 148 33.92 -46.38 0.93
C ALA A 148 34.36 -47.08 -0.39
N PRO A 149 33.70 -48.14 -0.93
CA PRO A 149 32.33 -48.05 -1.49
C PRO A 149 31.48 -49.36 -1.56
N GLY A 150 30.22 -49.27 -2.05
CA GLY A 150 29.68 -50.26 -3.01
C GLY A 150 28.32 -50.95 -2.76
N ALA A 151 27.37 -50.71 -3.68
CA ALA A 151 26.31 -51.59 -4.22
C ALA A 151 25.14 -52.15 -3.36
N GLU A 152 24.00 -52.36 -4.02
CA GLU A 152 22.72 -52.89 -3.48
C GLU A 152 22.67 -54.45 -3.43
N PRO A 153 21.65 -55.09 -2.81
CA PRO A 153 20.32 -55.24 -3.44
C PRO A 153 19.10 -55.11 -2.47
N GLY A 154 17.92 -54.75 -3.00
CA GLY A 154 16.64 -54.76 -2.27
C GLY A 154 15.78 -56.02 -2.49
N PRO A 155 14.57 -56.11 -1.88
CA PRO A 155 13.52 -57.07 -2.25
C PRO A 155 12.21 -56.39 -2.74
N GLN A 156 11.27 -57.19 -3.25
CA GLN A 156 10.17 -56.74 -4.12
C GLN A 156 8.75 -56.77 -3.51
N THR A 157 7.93 -55.82 -3.97
CA THR A 157 6.51 -55.91 -4.41
C THR A 157 5.54 -56.91 -3.76
N VAL A 158 4.38 -56.41 -3.33
CA VAL A 158 3.08 -57.10 -3.48
C VAL A 158 2.06 -56.11 -4.06
N THR A 159 1.30 -56.54 -5.08
CA THR A 159 0.27 -55.75 -5.76
C THR A 159 -1.12 -56.31 -5.47
N THR A 160 -2.13 -55.46 -5.35
CA THR A 160 -3.54 -55.87 -5.40
C THR A 160 -4.36 -54.91 -6.26
N GLU A 161 -5.04 -55.44 -7.27
CA GLU A 161 -5.89 -54.71 -8.22
C GLU A 161 -7.37 -54.80 -7.77
N LEU A 162 -8.16 -53.73 -7.98
CA LEU A 162 -9.62 -53.82 -7.75
C LEU A 162 -10.47 -52.84 -8.60
N ALA A 163 -11.03 -53.39 -9.67
CA ALA A 163 -12.30 -53.07 -10.35
C ALA A 163 -12.70 -51.59 -10.58
N ASN A 164 -12.67 -51.20 -11.86
CA ASN A 164 -13.31 -50.01 -12.45
C ASN A 164 -14.87 -50.06 -12.38
N PRO A 165 -15.54 -49.06 -11.77
CA PRO A 165 -16.95 -48.76 -11.99
C PRO A 165 -17.12 -47.64 -13.03
N LYS A 166 -17.71 -48.00 -14.18
CA LYS A 166 -18.10 -47.13 -15.29
C LYS A 166 -18.67 -45.77 -14.84
N ALA A 167 -18.05 -44.67 -15.29
CA ALA A 167 -18.52 -43.31 -15.04
C ALA A 167 -19.92 -43.05 -15.66
N PRO A 168 -20.77 -42.24 -15.00
CA PRO A 168 -21.97 -41.68 -15.63
C PRO A 168 -21.57 -40.53 -16.58
N GLU A 169 -22.25 -40.43 -17.72
CA GLU A 169 -22.16 -39.24 -18.57
C GLU A 169 -22.90 -38.07 -17.89
N PRO A 170 -22.31 -36.86 -17.80
CA PRO A 170 -23.07 -35.68 -17.43
C PRO A 170 -23.99 -35.31 -18.59
N ALA A 171 -25.29 -35.54 -18.42
CA ALA A 171 -26.30 -34.94 -19.28
C ALA A 171 -26.20 -33.42 -19.13
N GLY A 172 -25.90 -32.72 -20.23
CA GLY A 172 -25.76 -31.27 -20.20
C GLY A 172 -27.11 -30.56 -20.12
N ASP A 173 -27.25 -29.69 -19.12
CA ASP A 173 -28.03 -28.45 -19.27
C ASP A 173 -27.26 -27.28 -18.64
N SER A 174 -27.75 -26.09 -18.93
CA SER A 174 -27.15 -24.77 -18.74
C SER A 174 -27.27 -24.21 -17.31
N GLY A 175 -26.38 -23.28 -16.96
CA GLY A 175 -26.57 -22.44 -15.77
C GLY A 175 -25.34 -21.69 -15.27
N ASP A 176 -24.34 -22.42 -14.79
CA ASP A 176 -23.33 -21.87 -13.88
C ASP A 176 -22.15 -21.13 -14.54
N PRO A 177 -21.56 -20.13 -13.84
CA PRO A 177 -20.51 -19.27 -14.38
C PRO A 177 -19.16 -19.98 -14.54
N VAL A 178 -18.29 -19.42 -15.38
CA VAL A 178 -16.95 -19.93 -15.74
C VAL A 178 -15.94 -19.95 -14.55
N LEU A 179 -16.34 -19.47 -13.38
CA LEU A 179 -15.48 -19.27 -12.22
C LEU A 179 -14.85 -20.56 -11.63
N PRO A 180 -15.57 -21.70 -11.44
CA PRO A 180 -14.98 -22.88 -10.80
C PRO A 180 -13.88 -23.55 -11.64
N THR A 181 -14.05 -23.59 -12.97
CA THR A 181 -13.03 -24.14 -13.87
C THR A 181 -11.82 -23.21 -13.98
N LEU A 182 -12.04 -21.89 -14.00
CA LEU A 182 -10.95 -20.91 -14.00
C LEU A 182 -10.13 -20.95 -12.70
N ALA A 183 -10.80 -21.04 -11.54
CA ALA A 183 -10.14 -21.20 -10.23
C ALA A 183 -9.38 -22.54 -10.09
N THR A 184 -9.89 -23.61 -10.71
CA THR A 184 -9.18 -24.91 -10.78
C THR A 184 -7.94 -24.83 -11.68
N LEU A 185 -8.01 -24.09 -12.79
CA LEU A 185 -6.86 -23.84 -13.67
C LEU A 185 -5.79 -22.99 -12.96
N VAL A 186 -6.18 -21.88 -12.33
CA VAL A 186 -5.30 -21.01 -11.52
C VAL A 186 -4.59 -21.83 -10.43
N SER A 187 -5.33 -22.62 -9.65
CA SER A 187 -4.77 -23.48 -8.59
C SER A 187 -3.77 -24.52 -9.12
N SER A 188 -3.99 -25.08 -10.31
CA SER A 188 -3.08 -26.08 -10.89
C SER A 188 -1.84 -25.46 -11.55
N VAL A 189 -1.93 -24.25 -12.10
CA VAL A 189 -0.76 -23.49 -12.59
C VAL A 189 0.13 -23.04 -11.42
N LEU A 190 -0.47 -22.57 -10.32
CA LEU A 190 0.23 -22.30 -9.05
C LEU A 190 1.03 -23.52 -8.56
N ALA A 191 0.35 -24.68 -8.44
CA ALA A 191 0.99 -25.91 -7.97
C ALA A 191 2.11 -26.41 -8.91
N ALA A 192 1.92 -26.29 -10.23
CA ALA A 192 2.93 -26.67 -11.23
C ALA A 192 4.16 -25.74 -11.22
N GLY A 193 3.97 -24.44 -10.95
CA GLY A 193 5.07 -23.51 -10.72
C GLY A 193 5.97 -23.98 -9.59
N ARG A 194 5.37 -24.31 -8.43
CA ARG A 194 6.05 -24.86 -7.25
C ARG A 194 6.79 -26.17 -7.52
N GLU A 195 6.19 -27.11 -8.25
CA GLU A 195 6.85 -28.39 -8.59
C GLU A 195 8.09 -28.17 -9.47
N SER A 196 8.07 -27.18 -10.36
CA SER A 196 9.18 -26.91 -11.27
C SER A 196 10.47 -26.39 -10.61
N THR A 197 10.38 -25.82 -9.40
CA THR A 197 11.54 -25.23 -8.69
C THR A 197 12.33 -26.26 -7.87
N ASN A 198 11.65 -27.29 -7.33
CA ASN A 198 12.24 -28.49 -6.69
C ASN A 198 13.34 -28.29 -5.61
N GLU A 199 13.44 -27.12 -4.99
CA GLU A 199 14.37 -26.86 -3.88
C GLU A 199 13.86 -27.40 -2.53
N SER A 200 14.79 -27.63 -1.59
CA SER A 200 14.48 -28.16 -0.26
C SER A 200 15.01 -27.25 0.87
N PRO A 201 14.30 -27.10 2.02
CA PRO A 201 14.57 -26.04 2.99
C PRO A 201 15.99 -26.02 3.59
N THR A 202 16.68 -27.15 3.60
CA THR A 202 18.05 -27.26 4.13
C THR A 202 19.11 -26.61 3.22
N ALA A 203 18.84 -26.52 1.91
CA ALA A 203 19.75 -25.84 0.97
C ALA A 203 19.71 -24.31 1.17
N VAL A 204 18.50 -23.77 1.31
CA VAL A 204 18.21 -22.34 1.55
C VAL A 204 19.04 -21.79 2.72
N GLY A 205 19.01 -22.47 3.87
CA GLY A 205 19.72 -22.02 5.07
C GLY A 205 21.25 -21.94 4.91
N ALA A 206 21.82 -22.60 3.90
CA ALA A 206 23.24 -22.49 3.56
C ALA A 206 23.53 -21.33 2.59
N GLN A 207 22.62 -21.00 1.67
CA GLN A 207 22.75 -19.84 0.78
C GLN A 207 22.69 -18.52 1.56
N VAL A 208 21.69 -18.36 2.45
CA VAL A 208 21.50 -17.15 3.26
C VAL A 208 22.70 -16.87 4.19
N ALA A 209 23.28 -17.92 4.76
CA ALA A 209 24.50 -17.80 5.58
C ALA A 209 25.75 -17.44 4.76
N SER A 210 25.72 -17.60 3.42
CA SER A 210 26.81 -17.24 2.53
C SER A 210 26.67 -15.81 2.00
N SER A 211 25.47 -15.35 1.64
CA SER A 211 25.25 -13.99 1.12
C SER A 211 25.56 -12.93 2.17
N LEU A 212 25.00 -13.06 3.37
CA LEU A 212 25.22 -12.17 4.51
C LEU A 212 26.69 -12.16 4.99
N ALA A 213 27.49 -13.17 4.62
CA ALA A 213 28.92 -13.22 4.90
C ALA A 213 29.78 -12.53 3.83
N GLU A 214 29.25 -12.29 2.62
CA GLU A 214 29.93 -11.53 1.57
C GLU A 214 29.76 -10.01 1.72
N ALA A 215 28.68 -9.54 2.38
CA ALA A 215 28.34 -8.14 2.60
C ALA A 215 29.38 -7.31 3.41
N GLY A 216 30.47 -7.93 3.86
CA GLY A 216 31.49 -7.34 4.71
C GLY A 216 32.36 -6.28 4.03
N SER A 217 31.88 -5.03 3.99
CA SER A 217 32.66 -3.80 3.71
C SER A 217 33.25 -3.62 2.31
N ALA A 218 32.86 -4.45 1.34
CA ALA A 218 33.17 -4.25 -0.09
C ALA A 218 31.94 -3.66 -0.81
N PRO A 219 32.11 -2.79 -1.83
CA PRO A 219 31.01 -2.37 -2.70
C PRO A 219 30.39 -3.58 -3.42
N TYR A 220 29.07 -3.58 -3.57
CA TYR A 220 28.36 -4.64 -4.31
C TYR A 220 28.87 -4.69 -5.76
N PRO A 221 29.37 -5.85 -6.23
CA PRO A 221 29.99 -5.93 -7.55
C PRO A 221 28.93 -5.93 -8.65
N ILE A 222 28.97 -4.92 -9.53
CA ILE A 222 28.12 -4.84 -10.71
C ILE A 222 28.25 -6.14 -11.55
N PRO A 223 27.16 -6.90 -11.77
CA PRO A 223 27.24 -8.18 -12.45
C PRO A 223 27.69 -8.07 -13.90
N THR A 224 28.46 -9.05 -14.36
CA THR A 224 28.93 -9.20 -15.75
C THR A 224 28.81 -10.67 -16.17
N GLY A 225 28.47 -10.92 -17.44
CA GLY A 225 28.29 -12.29 -17.95
C GLY A 225 27.08 -13.04 -17.37
N VAL A 226 26.01 -12.31 -17.04
CA VAL A 226 24.77 -12.86 -16.46
C VAL A 226 24.22 -14.00 -17.33
N THR A 227 23.89 -15.13 -16.71
CA THR A 227 23.35 -16.31 -17.40
C THR A 227 21.84 -16.20 -17.53
N VAL A 228 21.30 -16.39 -18.73
CA VAL A 228 19.87 -16.18 -19.04
C VAL A 228 19.32 -17.28 -19.96
N GLU A 229 18.11 -17.76 -19.67
CA GLU A 229 17.32 -18.70 -20.49
C GLU A 229 16.06 -17.99 -21.01
N GLU A 230 15.78 -17.98 -22.33
CA GLU A 230 14.49 -17.49 -22.87
C GLU A 230 13.39 -18.54 -22.59
N TRP A 231 12.33 -18.15 -21.89
CA TRP A 231 11.21 -19.03 -21.57
C TRP A 231 10.11 -18.96 -22.64
N THR A 232 9.99 -20.04 -23.41
CA THR A 232 8.89 -20.26 -24.36
C THR A 232 7.65 -20.84 -23.65
N PRO A 233 6.51 -20.14 -23.61
CA PRO A 233 5.30 -20.64 -22.96
C PRO A 233 4.72 -21.86 -23.71
N PRO A 234 4.39 -22.97 -23.00
CA PRO A 234 4.07 -24.25 -23.64
C PRO A 234 2.80 -24.26 -24.51
N LEU A 235 1.92 -23.25 -24.41
CA LEU A 235 0.73 -23.11 -25.26
C LEU A 235 0.82 -21.95 -26.27
N GLU A 236 1.90 -21.16 -26.30
CA GLU A 236 2.09 -20.03 -27.23
C GLU A 236 1.97 -20.47 -28.71
N TRP A 237 2.42 -21.69 -29.03
CA TRP A 237 2.34 -22.24 -30.39
C TRP A 237 0.90 -22.32 -30.94
N LEU A 238 -0.13 -22.37 -30.08
CA LEU A 238 -1.53 -22.34 -30.50
C LEU A 238 -1.90 -21.01 -31.20
N GLN A 239 -1.27 -19.91 -30.78
CA GLN A 239 -1.45 -18.60 -31.43
C GLN A 239 -0.87 -18.56 -32.85
N ASN A 240 0.08 -19.45 -33.16
CA ASN A 240 0.74 -19.54 -34.47
C ASN A 240 0.04 -20.48 -35.47
N ILE A 241 -1.09 -21.10 -35.10
CA ILE A 241 -1.87 -21.95 -36.01
C ILE A 241 -2.47 -21.10 -37.15
N PRO A 242 -2.24 -21.41 -38.44
CA PRO A 242 -2.80 -20.64 -39.55
C PRO A 242 -4.33 -20.49 -39.45
N VAL A 243 -4.82 -19.27 -39.67
CA VAL A 243 -6.23 -18.85 -39.55
C VAL A 243 -6.77 -18.88 -38.12
N LEU A 244 -6.71 -20.02 -37.40
CA LEU A 244 -7.27 -20.16 -36.05
C LEU A 244 -6.50 -19.33 -35.00
N GLY A 245 -5.19 -19.29 -35.11
CA GLY A 245 -4.30 -18.54 -34.23
C GLY A 245 -4.63 -17.04 -34.22
N PRO A 246 -4.57 -16.34 -35.38
CA PRO A 246 -4.91 -14.92 -35.46
C PRO A 246 -6.38 -14.59 -35.20
N LEU A 247 -7.33 -15.44 -35.61
CA LEU A 247 -8.77 -15.12 -35.56
C LEU A 247 -9.49 -15.61 -34.29
N VAL A 248 -8.89 -16.52 -33.52
CA VAL A 248 -9.54 -17.14 -32.34
C VAL A 248 -8.62 -17.18 -31.13
N ILE A 249 -7.43 -17.80 -31.25
CA ILE A 249 -6.58 -18.04 -30.07
C ILE A 249 -5.95 -16.74 -29.55
N THR A 250 -5.39 -15.91 -30.43
CA THR A 250 -4.74 -14.64 -30.05
C THR A 250 -5.72 -13.65 -29.43
N PRO A 251 -6.96 -13.45 -29.96
CA PRO A 251 -8.00 -12.69 -29.26
C PRO A 251 -8.39 -13.25 -27.89
N ILE A 252 -8.39 -14.57 -27.69
CA ILE A 252 -8.66 -15.18 -26.38
C ILE A 252 -7.50 -14.92 -25.40
N VAL A 253 -6.24 -15.04 -25.84
CA VAL A 253 -5.07 -14.69 -25.03
C VAL A 253 -5.11 -13.20 -24.66
N GLY A 254 -5.35 -12.31 -25.61
CA GLY A 254 -5.50 -10.87 -25.35
C GLY A 254 -6.65 -10.55 -24.38
N PHE A 255 -7.77 -11.29 -24.45
CA PHE A 255 -8.86 -11.17 -23.47
C PHE A 255 -8.46 -11.66 -22.07
N ILE A 256 -7.72 -12.76 -21.97
CA ILE A 256 -7.21 -13.27 -20.68
C ILE A 256 -6.25 -12.25 -20.04
N HIS A 257 -5.37 -11.62 -20.83
CA HIS A 257 -4.43 -10.58 -20.37
C HIS A 257 -5.08 -9.27 -19.87
N VAL A 258 -6.39 -9.04 -20.09
CA VAL A 258 -7.13 -7.90 -19.52
C VAL A 258 -8.06 -8.29 -18.36
N LEU A 259 -8.01 -9.56 -17.91
CA LEU A 259 -8.68 -9.99 -16.69
C LEU A 259 -7.70 -9.86 -15.50
N PRO A 260 -7.99 -9.01 -14.49
CA PRO A 260 -7.14 -8.83 -13.30
C PRO A 260 -6.77 -10.15 -12.64
N PHE A 261 -5.49 -10.28 -12.24
CA PHE A 261 -4.82 -11.50 -11.76
C PHE A 261 -4.78 -12.68 -12.75
N VAL A 262 -5.89 -12.99 -13.42
CA VAL A 262 -6.05 -14.16 -14.30
C VAL A 262 -5.09 -14.11 -15.49
N GLY A 263 -4.86 -12.92 -16.05
CA GLY A 263 -3.85 -12.71 -17.09
C GLY A 263 -2.46 -13.16 -16.64
N ASP A 264 -1.99 -12.57 -15.55
CA ASP A 264 -0.61 -12.72 -15.08
C ASP A 264 -0.32 -14.12 -14.52
N ILE A 265 -1.32 -14.78 -13.92
CA ILE A 265 -1.19 -16.17 -13.47
C ILE A 265 -1.11 -17.17 -14.64
N LEU A 266 -1.85 -16.92 -15.73
CA LEU A 266 -1.92 -17.86 -16.87
C LEU A 266 -0.90 -17.55 -17.97
N HIS A 267 -0.46 -16.29 -18.12
CA HIS A 267 0.55 -15.83 -19.06
C HIS A 267 1.77 -16.77 -19.17
N PRO A 268 2.39 -17.23 -18.06
CA PRO A 268 3.60 -18.05 -18.15
C PRO A 268 3.36 -19.45 -18.77
N VAL A 269 2.09 -19.81 -19.04
CA VAL A 269 1.64 -20.99 -19.78
C VAL A 269 1.19 -20.65 -21.21
N ILE A 270 0.44 -19.55 -21.41
CA ILE A 270 -0.19 -19.18 -22.69
C ILE A 270 0.62 -18.22 -23.58
N GLY A 271 1.51 -17.45 -22.97
CA GLY A 271 2.32 -16.39 -23.57
C GLY A 271 1.56 -15.10 -23.85
N PHE A 272 2.32 -14.06 -24.20
CA PHE A 272 1.77 -12.78 -24.64
C PHE A 272 0.92 -12.92 -25.92
N PRO A 273 -0.09 -12.05 -26.14
CA PRO A 273 -0.80 -12.01 -27.41
C PRO A 273 0.14 -11.61 -28.57
N ILE A 274 0.26 -12.47 -29.58
CA ILE A 274 1.14 -12.24 -30.74
C ILE A 274 0.50 -11.25 -31.73
N ASP A 275 1.24 -10.19 -32.10
CA ASP A 275 0.87 -9.36 -33.25
C ASP A 275 1.25 -10.05 -34.58
N HIS A 276 0.25 -10.64 -35.23
CA HIS A 276 0.38 -11.31 -36.54
C HIS A 276 0.57 -10.36 -37.73
N PHE A 277 0.54 -9.04 -37.50
CA PHE A 277 0.71 -8.00 -38.51
C PHE A 277 2.00 -7.18 -38.32
N ALA A 278 2.78 -7.46 -37.28
CA ALA A 278 4.05 -6.82 -37.00
C ALA A 278 5.08 -7.03 -38.14
N PRO A 279 5.90 -6.02 -38.48
CA PRO A 279 6.98 -6.18 -39.46
C PRO A 279 7.99 -7.26 -39.05
N PRO A 280 8.62 -7.98 -40.00
CA PRO A 280 9.66 -8.95 -39.69
C PRO A 280 10.83 -8.32 -38.91
N GLY A 281 11.13 -8.88 -37.74
CA GLY A 281 12.18 -8.38 -36.85
C GLY A 281 11.74 -7.25 -35.90
N ALA A 282 10.46 -6.88 -35.88
CA ALA A 282 9.93 -5.96 -34.87
C ALA A 282 10.12 -6.52 -33.44
N PRO A 283 10.49 -5.68 -32.46
CA PRO A 283 10.48 -6.01 -31.05
C PRO A 283 9.19 -6.71 -30.59
N ARG A 284 9.34 -7.85 -29.91
CA ARG A 284 8.23 -8.61 -29.32
C ARG A 284 8.41 -8.74 -27.81
N ALA A 285 7.31 -8.88 -27.07
CA ALA A 285 7.38 -9.22 -25.66
C ALA A 285 7.89 -10.67 -25.48
N ARG A 286 8.74 -10.89 -24.48
CA ARG A 286 9.50 -12.15 -24.24
C ARG A 286 9.60 -12.43 -22.75
N ASN A 287 9.85 -13.68 -22.40
CA ASN A 287 10.03 -14.12 -21.02
C ASN A 287 11.41 -14.73 -20.85
N TYR A 288 11.99 -14.60 -19.67
CA TYR A 288 13.33 -15.03 -19.35
C TYR A 288 13.40 -15.64 -17.96
N ARG A 289 14.42 -16.46 -17.73
CA ARG A 289 14.98 -16.70 -16.40
C ARG A 289 16.35 -16.08 -16.33
N VAL A 290 16.51 -15.10 -15.46
CA VAL A 290 17.80 -14.44 -15.17
C VAL A 290 18.41 -15.15 -13.96
N THR A 291 19.63 -15.67 -14.09
CA THR A 291 20.35 -16.31 -12.99
C THR A 291 21.06 -15.26 -12.15
N SER A 292 20.73 -15.22 -10.86
CA SER A 292 21.30 -14.32 -9.86
C SER A 292 22.61 -14.84 -9.27
N PHE A 293 23.24 -14.05 -8.38
CA PHE A 293 24.56 -14.30 -7.78
C PHE A 293 24.69 -15.64 -7.05
N ASP A 294 23.61 -16.11 -6.41
CA ASP A 294 23.55 -17.36 -5.65
C ASP A 294 23.04 -18.56 -6.48
N GLY A 295 22.87 -18.37 -7.79
CA GLY A 295 22.31 -19.37 -8.71
C GLY A 295 20.78 -19.36 -8.79
N THR A 296 20.08 -18.55 -7.99
CA THR A 296 18.62 -18.43 -8.04
C THR A 296 18.18 -17.92 -9.41
N ARG A 297 17.20 -18.59 -10.05
CA ARG A 297 16.62 -18.14 -11.33
C ARG A 297 15.36 -17.33 -11.09
N ILE A 298 15.41 -16.05 -11.44
CA ILE A 298 14.31 -15.10 -11.35
C ILE A 298 13.57 -15.07 -12.69
N PHE A 299 12.24 -15.22 -12.67
CA PHE A 299 11.39 -15.20 -13.86
C PHE A 299 11.05 -13.74 -14.23
N VAL A 300 11.44 -13.32 -15.43
CA VAL A 300 11.40 -11.92 -15.89
C VAL A 300 10.65 -11.79 -17.20
N ASN A 301 9.71 -10.85 -17.27
CA ASN A 301 8.97 -10.48 -18.48
C ASN A 301 9.58 -9.19 -19.07
N PHE A 302 9.95 -9.20 -20.35
CA PHE A 302 10.40 -8.02 -21.09
C PHE A 302 9.37 -7.63 -22.15
N MET A 303 8.91 -6.38 -22.13
CA MET A 303 7.78 -5.91 -22.94
C MET A 303 8.14 -4.60 -23.66
N PRO A 304 8.48 -4.64 -24.96
CA PRO A 304 8.92 -3.46 -25.71
C PRO A 304 7.92 -2.31 -25.74
N ALA A 305 8.46 -1.09 -25.89
CA ALA A 305 7.70 0.12 -26.15
C ALA A 305 6.72 -0.04 -27.33
N LYS A 306 5.53 0.54 -27.23
CA LYS A 306 4.44 0.29 -28.17
C LYS A 306 4.71 1.00 -29.50
N GLY A 307 5.09 0.21 -30.51
CA GLY A 307 5.41 0.70 -31.85
C GLY A 307 6.90 0.87 -32.13
N LEU A 308 7.79 0.43 -31.22
CA LEU A 308 9.24 0.37 -31.45
C LEU A 308 9.56 -0.47 -32.69
N GLN A 309 10.43 0.01 -33.58
CA GLN A 309 10.79 -0.68 -34.82
C GLN A 309 12.04 -1.56 -34.67
N ALA A 310 12.30 -2.39 -35.68
CA ALA A 310 13.46 -3.28 -35.73
C ALA A 310 14.79 -2.49 -35.74
N GLY A 311 15.56 -2.60 -34.66
CA GLY A 311 16.83 -1.88 -34.48
C GLY A 311 16.71 -0.49 -33.86
N GLU A 312 15.54 -0.11 -33.37
CA GLU A 312 15.36 1.02 -32.45
C GLU A 312 15.52 0.57 -30.99
N THR A 313 15.89 1.51 -30.12
CA THR A 313 16.03 1.31 -28.67
C THR A 313 15.11 2.24 -27.89
N ALA A 314 14.73 1.86 -26.67
CA ALA A 314 13.93 2.68 -25.77
C ALA A 314 14.45 2.62 -24.31
N PRO A 315 14.23 3.68 -23.50
CA PRO A 315 14.44 3.63 -22.05
C PRO A 315 13.52 2.59 -21.42
N THR A 316 13.95 1.96 -20.31
CA THR A 316 13.25 0.79 -19.74
C THR A 316 12.79 1.02 -18.32
N ILE A 317 11.50 0.82 -18.04
CA ILE A 317 10.94 0.93 -16.70
C ILE A 317 10.78 -0.45 -16.07
N LEU A 318 11.43 -0.65 -14.93
CA LEU A 318 11.25 -1.83 -14.09
C LEU A 318 10.02 -1.56 -13.20
N ASN A 319 8.98 -2.36 -13.35
CA ASN A 319 7.71 -2.22 -12.66
C ASN A 319 7.54 -3.41 -11.69
N GLY A 320 7.75 -3.14 -10.40
CA GLY A 320 7.75 -4.14 -9.34
C GLY A 320 6.35 -4.50 -8.86
N PRO A 321 6.02 -5.80 -8.69
CA PRO A 321 4.73 -6.23 -8.18
C PRO A 321 4.62 -6.08 -6.65
N GLY A 322 3.39 -6.03 -6.14
CA GLY A 322 3.12 -6.11 -4.70
C GLY A 322 3.36 -7.51 -4.11
N LEU A 323 3.41 -7.60 -2.77
CA LEU A 323 3.61 -8.87 -2.05
C LEU A 323 2.50 -9.86 -2.42
N GLY A 324 2.85 -11.09 -2.79
CA GLY A 324 1.84 -12.06 -3.22
C GLY A 324 1.44 -11.97 -4.70
N LEU A 325 2.02 -11.07 -5.50
CA LEU A 325 1.63 -10.86 -6.89
C LEU A 325 2.75 -11.27 -7.87
N PRO A 326 2.41 -11.88 -9.01
CA PRO A 326 3.38 -12.17 -10.07
C PRO A 326 3.77 -10.87 -10.78
N GLY A 327 4.87 -10.89 -11.54
CA GLY A 327 5.24 -9.75 -12.38
C GLY A 327 4.17 -9.54 -13.46
N SER A 328 3.48 -8.39 -13.47
CA SER A 328 2.32 -8.20 -14.34
C SER A 328 2.69 -8.18 -15.84
N THR A 329 1.74 -8.57 -16.68
CA THR A 329 1.91 -8.96 -18.08
C THR A 329 0.85 -8.30 -18.98
N ALA A 330 -0.02 -7.48 -18.38
CA ALA A 330 -1.19 -6.87 -19.00
C ALA A 330 -0.80 -5.72 -19.95
N LEU A 331 -0.21 -6.07 -21.11
CA LEU A 331 0.41 -5.19 -22.11
C LEU A 331 -0.35 -3.91 -22.46
N GLU A 332 -1.68 -3.91 -22.35
CA GLU A 332 -2.58 -2.86 -22.84
C GLU A 332 -3.44 -2.22 -21.73
N LEU A 333 -3.28 -2.61 -20.45
CA LEU A 333 -3.98 -1.96 -19.33
C LEU A 333 -3.28 -0.63 -18.96
N PRO A 334 -4.01 0.51 -18.93
CA PRO A 334 -3.40 1.82 -18.67
C PRO A 334 -3.16 2.13 -17.19
N LYS A 335 -3.88 1.44 -16.30
CA LYS A 335 -3.77 1.50 -14.84
C LYS A 335 -3.48 0.09 -14.32
N ASP A 336 -2.85 -0.05 -13.16
CA ASP A 336 -2.58 -1.38 -12.60
C ASP A 336 -3.88 -2.19 -12.34
N SER A 337 -3.77 -3.51 -12.35
CA SER A 337 -4.91 -4.42 -12.17
C SER A 337 -5.33 -4.63 -10.70
N PHE A 338 -4.47 -4.31 -9.73
CA PHE A 338 -4.74 -4.45 -8.29
C PHE A 338 -4.94 -3.10 -7.59
N LEU A 339 -4.08 -2.11 -7.89
CA LEU A 339 -4.10 -0.76 -7.34
C LEU A 339 -4.23 0.30 -8.47
N PRO A 340 -5.35 0.32 -9.20
CA PRO A 340 -5.52 1.17 -10.39
C PRO A 340 -5.44 2.68 -10.11
N THR A 341 -5.65 3.11 -8.87
CA THR A 341 -5.59 4.52 -8.44
C THR A 341 -4.20 4.95 -7.98
N ASP A 342 -3.26 4.02 -7.87
CA ASP A 342 -2.03 4.18 -7.09
C ASP A 342 -0.79 3.87 -7.95
N VAL A 343 -0.93 2.97 -8.94
CA VAL A 343 0.17 2.49 -9.80
C VAL A 343 -0.16 2.65 -11.29
N ILE A 344 0.81 3.21 -12.01
CA ILE A 344 0.76 3.33 -13.47
C ILE A 344 0.78 1.95 -14.15
N GLY A 345 -0.13 1.73 -15.10
CA GLY A 345 -0.22 0.45 -15.81
C GLY A 345 0.84 0.31 -16.90
N ILE A 346 1.26 -0.94 -17.15
CA ILE A 346 2.19 -1.35 -18.21
C ILE A 346 1.80 -0.74 -19.57
N GLY A 347 0.50 -0.73 -19.88
CA GLY A 347 -0.01 -0.17 -21.12
C GLY A 347 0.26 1.34 -21.26
N THR A 348 0.22 2.12 -20.17
CA THR A 348 0.52 3.56 -20.21
C THR A 348 2.02 3.80 -20.36
N LEU A 349 2.87 3.07 -19.63
CA LEU A 349 4.32 3.15 -19.80
C LEU A 349 4.73 2.83 -21.25
N ARG A 350 4.23 1.71 -21.80
CA ARG A 350 4.50 1.31 -23.19
C ARG A 350 3.97 2.30 -24.22
N GLN A 351 2.82 2.93 -23.98
CA GLN A 351 2.27 3.98 -24.86
C GLN A 351 3.10 5.26 -24.83
N ASN A 352 3.75 5.58 -23.71
CA ASN A 352 4.64 6.74 -23.56
C ASN A 352 6.10 6.45 -23.98
N GLY A 353 6.34 5.38 -24.74
CA GLY A 353 7.62 5.09 -25.37
C GLY A 353 8.63 4.33 -24.51
N TYR A 354 8.22 3.79 -23.35
CA TYR A 354 9.09 2.98 -22.50
C TYR A 354 9.00 1.49 -22.84
N ASN A 355 10.14 0.79 -22.86
CA ASN A 355 10.13 -0.65 -22.59
C ASN A 355 9.71 -0.86 -21.14
N VAL A 356 9.04 -1.98 -20.84
CA VAL A 356 8.64 -2.32 -19.47
C VAL A 356 9.16 -3.71 -19.10
N VAL A 357 9.63 -3.84 -17.86
CA VAL A 357 10.13 -5.08 -17.28
C VAL A 357 9.39 -5.36 -15.98
N THR A 358 8.81 -6.54 -15.86
CA THR A 358 8.27 -7.06 -14.59
C THR A 358 8.91 -8.41 -14.29
N TRP A 359 8.83 -8.86 -13.04
CA TRP A 359 9.40 -10.13 -12.62
C TRP A 359 8.57 -10.73 -11.49
N ASP A 360 8.59 -12.06 -11.36
CA ASP A 360 8.07 -12.72 -10.16
C ASP A 360 9.09 -12.49 -9.02
N PRO A 361 8.69 -12.07 -7.80
CA PRO A 361 9.62 -11.90 -6.69
C PRO A 361 10.35 -13.18 -6.30
N ARG A 362 11.58 -13.08 -5.78
CA ARG A 362 12.35 -14.21 -5.21
C ARG A 362 11.50 -15.02 -4.24
N GLY A 363 11.47 -16.34 -4.40
CA GLY A 363 10.64 -17.24 -3.60
C GLY A 363 9.13 -17.23 -3.91
N GLU A 364 8.64 -16.32 -4.74
CA GLU A 364 7.25 -16.29 -5.19
C GLU A 364 7.08 -16.88 -6.61
N TRP A 365 5.85 -17.32 -6.91
CA TRP A 365 5.41 -17.75 -8.25
C TRP A 365 6.42 -18.68 -8.97
N ARG A 366 7.11 -18.20 -10.01
CA ARG A 366 8.09 -18.98 -10.80
C ARG A 366 9.55 -18.64 -10.54
N SER A 367 9.83 -17.65 -9.69
CA SER A 367 11.18 -17.29 -9.28
C SER A 367 11.65 -18.19 -8.15
N GLU A 368 12.84 -18.77 -8.28
CA GLU A 368 13.38 -19.75 -7.34
C GLU A 368 13.85 -19.09 -6.03
N GLY A 369 14.51 -19.85 -5.15
CA GLY A 369 15.01 -19.35 -3.88
C GLY A 369 13.89 -19.04 -2.88
N VAL A 370 14.17 -18.12 -1.96
CA VAL A 370 13.34 -17.80 -0.79
C VAL A 370 13.31 -16.30 -0.52
N MET A 371 12.12 -15.79 -0.23
CA MET A 371 11.80 -14.39 -0.02
C MET A 371 12.28 -13.87 1.36
N HIS A 372 13.01 -12.76 1.35
CA HIS A 372 13.62 -12.11 2.52
C HIS A 372 13.20 -10.64 2.68
N LEU A 373 12.01 -10.28 2.20
CA LEU A 373 11.35 -8.99 2.42
C LEU A 373 12.09 -7.78 1.80
N ASN A 374 12.55 -7.93 0.56
CA ASN A 374 13.37 -6.96 -0.18
C ASN A 374 14.70 -6.63 0.52
N SER A 375 15.42 -7.65 0.97
CA SER A 375 16.78 -7.48 1.50
C SER A 375 17.72 -7.06 0.36
N PRO A 376 18.52 -5.98 0.48
CA PRO A 376 19.49 -5.58 -0.54
C PRO A 376 20.49 -6.70 -0.86
N ASP A 377 20.93 -7.42 0.17
CA ASP A 377 21.83 -8.58 0.10
C ASP A 377 21.29 -9.78 -0.70
N LEU A 378 20.00 -9.78 -1.04
CA LEU A 378 19.30 -10.89 -1.69
C LEU A 378 18.48 -10.39 -2.88
N GLU A 379 17.27 -9.85 -2.64
CA GLU A 379 16.42 -9.31 -3.71
C GLU A 379 17.04 -8.10 -4.42
N GLY A 380 17.77 -7.22 -3.71
CA GLY A 380 18.48 -6.11 -4.36
C GLY A 380 19.53 -6.59 -5.37
N ARG A 381 20.34 -7.59 -4.98
CA ARG A 381 21.32 -8.24 -5.87
C ARG A 381 20.67 -8.99 -7.04
N ASP A 382 19.43 -9.48 -6.91
CA ASP A 382 18.66 -10.00 -8.05
C ASP A 382 18.40 -8.92 -9.09
N MET A 383 17.98 -7.72 -8.65
CA MET A 383 17.75 -6.59 -9.53
C MET A 383 19.04 -6.15 -10.25
N SER A 384 20.20 -6.15 -9.57
CA SER A 384 21.49 -5.92 -10.24
C SER A 384 21.79 -6.90 -11.38
N HIS A 385 21.36 -8.16 -11.27
CA HIS A 385 21.51 -9.16 -12.34
C HIS A 385 20.52 -8.92 -13.47
N ILE A 386 19.28 -8.52 -13.16
CA ILE A 386 18.28 -8.11 -14.17
C ILE A 386 18.78 -6.90 -14.94
N ILE A 387 19.25 -5.85 -14.27
CA ILE A 387 19.80 -4.62 -14.88
C ILE A 387 20.96 -4.96 -15.83
N SER A 388 21.94 -5.75 -15.37
CA SER A 388 23.07 -6.18 -16.21
C SER A 388 22.65 -7.12 -17.37
N PHE A 389 21.54 -7.84 -17.25
CA PHE A 389 20.94 -8.56 -18.39
C PHE A 389 20.27 -7.59 -19.38
N LEU A 390 19.49 -6.62 -18.92
CA LEU A 390 18.81 -5.65 -19.78
C LEU A 390 19.80 -4.86 -20.64
N ALA A 391 20.99 -4.55 -20.11
CA ALA A 391 22.09 -3.93 -20.84
C ALA A 391 22.62 -4.75 -22.04
N THR A 392 22.20 -6.01 -22.21
CA THR A 392 22.54 -6.88 -23.35
C THR A 392 21.46 -6.96 -24.42
N LEU A 393 20.25 -6.42 -24.17
CA LEU A 393 19.13 -6.50 -25.09
C LEU A 393 19.21 -5.41 -26.17
N PRO A 394 19.07 -5.73 -27.47
CA PRO A 394 19.23 -4.77 -28.56
C PRO A 394 18.10 -3.74 -28.65
N GLU A 395 17.02 -3.91 -27.89
CA GLU A 395 15.90 -2.95 -27.80
C GLU A 395 16.02 -1.97 -26.61
N VAL A 396 17.01 -2.16 -25.72
CA VAL A 396 17.21 -1.33 -24.52
C VAL A 396 18.18 -0.19 -24.85
N GLN A 397 17.79 1.04 -24.50
CA GLN A 397 18.69 2.20 -24.59
C GLN A 397 19.74 2.13 -23.48
N LEU A 398 20.99 2.41 -23.83
CA LEU A 398 22.12 2.46 -22.89
C LEU A 398 22.68 3.87 -22.78
N ASP A 399 23.18 4.22 -21.61
CA ASP A 399 23.96 5.43 -21.35
C ASP A 399 25.47 5.14 -21.41
N ALA A 400 25.88 3.96 -20.96
CA ALA A 400 27.24 3.43 -21.13
C ALA A 400 27.24 1.89 -21.30
N GLU A 401 28.43 1.30 -21.48
CA GLU A 401 28.58 -0.15 -21.57
C GLU A 401 28.22 -0.82 -20.23
N ASN A 402 27.28 -1.78 -20.26
CA ASN A 402 26.66 -2.41 -19.07
C ASN A 402 25.80 -1.47 -18.19
N ASP A 403 25.37 -0.33 -18.75
CA ASP A 403 24.67 0.75 -18.03
C ASP A 403 23.41 1.16 -18.82
N PRO A 404 22.26 0.50 -18.56
CA PRO A 404 21.02 0.73 -19.30
C PRO A 404 20.25 1.92 -18.72
N ARG A 405 19.64 2.73 -19.60
CA ARG A 405 18.80 3.87 -19.19
C ARG A 405 17.48 3.36 -18.62
N ILE A 406 17.33 3.43 -17.30
CA ILE A 406 16.24 2.79 -16.54
C ILE A 406 15.65 3.63 -15.42
N GLY A 407 14.34 3.47 -15.23
CA GLY A 407 13.65 3.92 -14.02
C GLY A 407 12.96 2.76 -13.32
N MET A 408 12.59 2.96 -12.06
CA MET A 408 11.79 2.00 -11.30
C MET A 408 10.43 2.58 -10.91
N THR A 409 9.42 1.71 -10.84
CA THR A 409 8.03 2.01 -10.45
C THR A 409 7.43 0.80 -9.73
N GLY A 410 6.37 1.01 -8.94
CA GLY A 410 5.65 -0.06 -8.26
C GLY A 410 5.19 0.35 -6.87
N ALA A 411 4.21 -0.39 -6.34
CA ALA A 411 3.64 -0.14 -5.01
C ALA A 411 4.04 -1.22 -3.99
N SER A 412 4.02 -0.85 -2.71
CA SER A 412 4.16 -1.81 -1.60
C SER A 412 5.51 -2.52 -1.66
N TYR A 413 5.53 -3.84 -1.81
CA TYR A 413 6.72 -4.63 -2.11
C TYR A 413 7.46 -4.13 -3.37
N GLY A 414 6.73 -3.75 -4.41
CA GLY A 414 7.23 -3.14 -5.63
C GLY A 414 7.69 -1.68 -5.48
N GLY A 415 7.40 -1.06 -4.34
CA GLY A 415 7.98 0.21 -3.90
C GLY A 415 9.29 -0.03 -3.13
N GLY A 416 9.25 -0.90 -2.12
CA GLY A 416 10.42 -1.20 -1.27
C GLY A 416 11.62 -1.77 -2.03
N ILE A 417 11.39 -2.61 -3.06
CA ILE A 417 12.47 -3.17 -3.88
C ILE A 417 13.26 -2.09 -4.65
N GLN A 418 12.65 -0.94 -4.95
CA GLN A 418 13.33 0.16 -5.64
C GLN A 418 14.39 0.79 -4.73
N LEU A 419 14.02 1.03 -3.47
CA LEU A 419 14.91 1.57 -2.44
C LEU A 419 16.04 0.56 -2.15
N ALA A 420 15.70 -0.72 -1.95
CA ALA A 420 16.66 -1.79 -1.73
C ALA A 420 17.66 -1.98 -2.89
N THR A 421 17.23 -1.74 -4.14
CA THR A 421 18.08 -1.81 -5.33
C THR A 421 19.01 -0.59 -5.43
N ALA A 422 18.45 0.61 -5.37
CA ALA A 422 19.19 1.84 -5.62
C ALA A 422 20.20 2.19 -4.50
N ALA A 423 20.02 1.61 -3.31
CA ALA A 423 20.98 1.66 -2.21
C ALA A 423 22.27 0.87 -2.48
N ILE A 424 22.28 -0.02 -3.49
CA ILE A 424 23.44 -0.87 -3.82
C ILE A 424 23.84 -0.86 -5.31
N ASP A 425 22.97 -0.41 -6.21
CA ASP A 425 23.20 -0.35 -7.66
C ASP A 425 22.79 1.02 -8.21
N HIS A 426 23.77 1.91 -8.36
CA HIS A 426 23.54 3.31 -8.75
C HIS A 426 23.31 3.53 -10.25
N ARG A 427 22.98 2.48 -11.02
CA ARG A 427 22.63 2.53 -12.46
C ARG A 427 21.15 2.83 -12.71
N VAL A 428 20.42 3.33 -11.71
CA VAL A 428 18.99 3.65 -11.82
C VAL A 428 18.81 5.16 -11.93
N ASP A 429 18.27 5.63 -13.06
CA ASP A 429 18.12 7.08 -13.36
C ASP A 429 17.04 7.75 -12.50
N ALA A 430 16.00 7.02 -12.08
CA ALA A 430 14.91 7.53 -11.27
C ALA A 430 14.12 6.43 -10.54
N LEU A 431 13.60 6.75 -9.35
CA LEU A 431 12.69 5.89 -8.60
C LEU A 431 11.31 6.54 -8.48
N VAL A 432 10.26 5.72 -8.48
CA VAL A 432 8.91 6.11 -8.04
C VAL A 432 8.37 5.05 -7.06
N PRO A 433 8.82 5.06 -5.79
CA PRO A 433 8.33 4.15 -4.77
C PRO A 433 6.96 4.60 -4.27
N THR A 434 5.91 3.90 -4.72
CA THR A 434 4.55 4.10 -4.19
C THR A 434 4.37 3.24 -2.93
N ILE A 435 3.80 3.81 -1.87
CA ILE A 435 3.44 3.14 -0.61
C ILE A 435 4.51 2.16 -0.09
N ALA A 436 5.75 2.64 -0.02
CA ALA A 436 6.92 1.89 0.44
C ALA A 436 7.18 2.10 1.94
N TRP A 437 8.06 1.27 2.54
CA TRP A 437 8.51 1.44 3.92
C TRP A 437 9.88 2.10 4.04
N ASN A 438 10.18 2.56 5.26
CA ASN A 438 11.53 2.87 5.74
C ASN A 438 12.06 1.70 6.60
N ASN A 439 11.26 1.20 7.56
CA ASN A 439 11.66 0.12 8.46
C ASN A 439 10.50 -0.85 8.76
N LEU A 440 10.69 -2.14 8.49
CA LEU A 440 9.67 -3.17 8.70
C LEU A 440 9.39 -3.47 10.18
N VAL A 441 10.33 -3.21 11.09
CA VAL A 441 10.11 -3.34 12.53
C VAL A 441 9.04 -2.35 13.00
N ASP A 442 9.12 -1.09 12.57
CA ASP A 442 8.14 -0.05 12.92
C ASP A 442 6.79 -0.26 12.20
N VAL A 443 6.74 -0.99 11.09
CA VAL A 443 5.50 -1.35 10.39
C VAL A 443 4.76 -2.49 11.07
N LEU A 444 5.48 -3.55 11.47
CA LEU A 444 4.92 -4.77 12.05
C LEU A 444 4.75 -4.70 13.57
N PHE A 445 5.63 -3.94 14.23
CA PHE A 445 5.71 -3.79 15.68
C PHE A 445 5.86 -2.30 16.12
N PRO A 446 5.08 -1.33 15.59
CA PRO A 446 5.21 0.09 15.93
C PRO A 446 5.17 0.29 17.45
N ARG A 447 6.29 0.79 17.99
CA ARG A 447 6.49 1.00 19.44
C ARG A 447 6.21 -0.27 20.29
N GLY A 448 6.49 -1.44 19.72
CA GLY A 448 6.26 -2.75 20.33
C GLY A 448 4.81 -3.25 20.31
N ALA A 449 3.87 -2.55 19.65
CA ALA A 449 2.50 -3.02 19.46
C ALA A 449 2.41 -3.89 18.20
N VAL A 450 2.02 -5.16 18.33
CA VAL A 450 1.89 -6.06 17.16
C VAL A 450 0.73 -5.59 16.28
N ASN A 451 1.03 -5.22 15.03
CA ASN A 451 0.07 -4.85 13.98
C ASN A 451 -0.74 -6.09 13.52
N SER A 452 -1.64 -6.55 14.39
CA SER A 452 -2.27 -7.88 14.32
C SER A 452 -3.07 -8.11 13.03
N SER A 453 -3.67 -7.05 12.48
CA SER A 453 -4.45 -7.18 11.25
C SER A 453 -3.56 -7.39 10.03
N TRP A 454 -2.51 -6.58 9.84
CA TRP A 454 -1.55 -6.81 8.76
C TRP A 454 -0.70 -8.08 8.97
N GLY A 455 -0.34 -8.38 10.22
CA GLY A 455 0.26 -9.65 10.62
C GLY A 455 -0.65 -10.87 10.42
N THR A 456 -1.93 -10.68 10.10
CA THR A 456 -2.84 -11.75 9.64
C THR A 456 -2.96 -11.73 8.11
N ILE A 457 -3.13 -10.55 7.50
CA ILE A 457 -3.37 -10.39 6.06
C ILE A 457 -2.16 -10.80 5.23
N LEU A 458 -0.96 -10.26 5.49
CA LEU A 458 0.23 -10.52 4.66
C LEU A 458 0.63 -12.01 4.67
N PRO A 459 0.68 -12.70 5.83
CA PRO A 459 0.92 -14.14 5.88
C PRO A 459 -0.21 -14.97 5.24
N GLY A 460 -1.45 -14.50 5.35
CA GLY A 460 -2.59 -15.13 4.68
C GLY A 460 -2.44 -15.11 3.15
N VAL A 461 -1.99 -13.99 2.59
CA VAL A 461 -1.68 -13.86 1.16
C VAL A 461 -0.55 -14.82 0.75
N LEU A 462 0.60 -14.78 1.45
CA LEU A 462 1.75 -15.65 1.15
C LEU A 462 1.41 -17.16 1.22
N ALA A 463 0.55 -17.55 2.17
CA ALA A 463 0.08 -18.93 2.30
C ALA A 463 -0.89 -19.34 1.18
N LEU A 464 -1.68 -18.40 0.64
CA LEU A 464 -2.60 -18.62 -0.49
C LEU A 464 -1.87 -18.66 -1.85
N THR A 465 -0.77 -17.90 -2.00
CA THR A 465 0.07 -17.87 -3.21
C THR A 465 1.13 -18.97 -3.22
N PHE A 466 1.25 -19.73 -2.11
CA PHE A 466 2.24 -20.80 -1.90
C PHE A 466 3.70 -20.34 -2.03
N ALA A 467 3.97 -19.11 -1.57
CA ALA A 467 5.31 -18.53 -1.50
C ALA A 467 6.30 -19.44 -0.75
N ARG A 468 7.60 -19.15 -0.94
CA ARG A 468 8.72 -19.66 -0.16
C ARG A 468 9.31 -18.51 0.64
N GLU A 469 8.73 -18.22 1.80
CA GLU A 469 9.20 -17.18 2.73
C GLU A 469 10.35 -17.65 3.62
N HIS A 470 11.16 -16.72 4.14
CA HIS A 470 12.17 -17.06 5.15
C HIS A 470 11.53 -17.79 6.36
N PRO A 471 11.99 -18.98 6.80
CA PRO A 471 11.23 -19.88 7.68
C PRO A 471 10.82 -19.37 9.08
N ARG A 472 11.26 -18.18 9.50
CA ARG A 472 10.73 -17.51 10.70
C ARG A 472 9.45 -16.70 10.44
N ILE A 473 9.17 -16.23 9.23
CA ILE A 473 8.09 -15.26 8.95
C ILE A 473 6.73 -15.75 9.42
N PHE A 474 6.31 -16.98 9.07
CA PHE A 474 5.06 -17.55 9.60
C PHE A 474 5.08 -17.76 11.13
N PRO A 475 6.12 -18.36 11.75
CA PRO A 475 6.25 -18.38 13.21
C PRO A 475 6.14 -17.00 13.89
N VAL A 476 6.83 -15.97 13.40
CA VAL A 476 6.80 -14.59 13.93
C VAL A 476 5.36 -14.07 13.90
N ALA A 477 4.70 -14.16 12.74
CA ALA A 477 3.33 -13.70 12.57
C ALA A 477 2.34 -14.45 13.47
N ILE A 478 2.43 -15.79 13.53
CA ILE A 478 1.56 -16.61 14.37
C ILE A 478 1.77 -16.29 15.85
N GLN A 479 3.01 -16.11 16.31
CA GLN A 479 3.32 -15.73 17.70
C GLN A 479 2.81 -14.32 18.02
N GLY A 480 3.01 -13.37 17.11
CA GLY A 480 2.52 -11.99 17.23
C GLY A 480 1.00 -11.90 17.28
N VAL A 481 0.30 -12.44 16.29
CA VAL A 481 -1.16 -12.37 16.18
C VAL A 481 -1.86 -13.15 17.29
N LEU A 482 -1.37 -14.34 17.66
CA LEU A 482 -2.05 -15.18 18.64
C LEU A 482 -1.76 -14.81 20.10
N PHE A 483 -0.70 -14.06 20.41
CA PHE A 483 -0.31 -13.76 21.79
C PHE A 483 0.08 -12.30 22.07
N GLY A 484 0.15 -11.44 21.05
CA GLY A 484 0.62 -10.05 21.19
C GLY A 484 2.12 -9.95 21.54
N ILE A 485 2.92 -10.94 21.12
CA ILE A 485 4.35 -11.03 21.43
C ILE A 485 5.18 -10.58 20.21
N ALA A 486 5.98 -9.54 20.39
CA ALA A 486 7.14 -9.25 19.56
C ALA A 486 8.38 -9.75 20.31
N ASP A 487 9.04 -10.79 19.79
CA ASP A 487 10.26 -11.35 20.39
C ASP A 487 11.49 -10.55 19.93
N PRO A 488 12.42 -10.14 20.83
CA PRO A 488 13.63 -9.43 20.44
C PRO A 488 14.46 -10.12 19.35
N ALA A 489 14.50 -11.46 19.31
CA ALA A 489 15.23 -12.19 18.27
C ALA A 489 14.54 -12.16 16.90
N ASP A 490 13.20 -12.05 16.88
CA ASP A 490 12.42 -11.88 15.65
C ASP A 490 12.43 -10.42 15.17
N ILE A 491 12.48 -9.45 16.08
CA ILE A 491 12.72 -8.04 15.76
C ILE A 491 14.11 -7.86 15.12
N GLU A 492 15.16 -8.41 15.73
CA GLU A 492 16.53 -8.33 15.20
C GLU A 492 16.62 -8.97 13.81
N LEU A 493 15.92 -10.08 13.57
CA LEU A 493 15.84 -10.69 12.25
C LEU A 493 15.19 -9.76 11.21
N VAL A 494 14.02 -9.16 11.51
CA VAL A 494 13.35 -8.22 10.60
C VAL A 494 14.20 -6.97 10.35
N ASN A 495 14.93 -6.51 11.37
CA ASN A 495 15.89 -5.41 11.26
C ASN A 495 17.05 -5.79 10.32
N SER A 496 17.64 -6.99 10.46
CA SER A 496 18.74 -7.49 9.63
C SER A 496 18.39 -7.75 8.15
N LEU A 497 17.11 -7.67 7.79
CA LEU A 497 16.61 -7.76 6.41
C LEU A 497 16.09 -6.42 5.85
N SER A 498 16.06 -5.38 6.68
CA SER A 498 15.61 -4.04 6.28
C SER A 498 16.74 -3.21 5.65
N PHE A 499 16.39 -2.13 4.96
CA PHE A 499 17.31 -1.25 4.22
C PHE A 499 17.26 0.22 4.68
N GLY A 500 16.57 0.53 5.78
CA GLY A 500 16.29 1.89 6.22
C GLY A 500 17.54 2.73 6.50
N ASP A 501 18.60 2.13 7.04
CA ASP A 501 19.87 2.81 7.28
C ASP A 501 20.69 3.06 5.99
N GLN A 502 20.30 2.42 4.87
CA GLN A 502 20.92 2.58 3.54
C GLN A 502 20.17 3.56 2.62
N ILE A 503 19.04 4.12 3.04
CA ILE A 503 18.25 5.06 2.21
C ILE A 503 19.10 6.27 1.78
N LYS A 504 19.93 6.80 2.68
CA LYS A 504 20.89 7.89 2.42
C LYS A 504 21.93 7.58 1.34
N ASP A 505 22.14 6.32 0.99
CA ASP A 505 23.13 5.89 0.00
C ASP A 505 22.52 5.86 -1.43
N ILE A 506 21.20 6.09 -1.56
CA ILE A 506 20.48 6.23 -2.83
C ILE A 506 20.76 7.60 -3.45
N THR A 507 21.43 7.61 -4.60
CA THR A 507 21.72 8.83 -5.39
C THR A 507 20.66 9.14 -6.47
N ALA A 508 19.71 8.23 -6.70
CA ALA A 508 18.74 8.31 -7.79
C ALA A 508 17.60 9.31 -7.46
N PRO A 509 17.26 10.26 -8.37
CA PRO A 509 16.08 11.12 -8.25
C PRO A 509 14.79 10.34 -7.91
N THR A 510 14.24 10.59 -6.73
CA THR A 510 13.18 9.77 -6.13
C THR A 510 11.88 10.56 -5.92
N LEU A 511 10.78 10.05 -6.48
CA LEU A 511 9.42 10.51 -6.22
C LEU A 511 8.71 9.53 -5.28
N LEU A 512 8.57 9.91 -4.00
CA LEU A 512 7.84 9.14 -3.00
C LEU A 512 6.35 9.44 -3.08
N ILE A 513 5.51 8.42 -3.29
CA ILE A 513 4.06 8.58 -3.40
C ILE A 513 3.39 7.78 -2.27
N GLN A 514 2.79 8.45 -1.28
CA GLN A 514 2.30 7.82 -0.05
C GLN A 514 0.81 8.04 0.20
N GLY A 515 0.14 6.98 0.64
CA GLY A 515 -1.30 6.98 0.90
C GLY A 515 -1.65 7.64 2.23
N THR A 516 -2.46 8.71 2.21
CA THR A 516 -2.98 9.37 3.42
C THR A 516 -3.93 8.49 4.24
N VAL A 517 -4.36 7.35 3.68
CA VAL A 517 -5.18 6.33 4.37
C VAL A 517 -4.50 4.97 4.47
N ASP A 518 -3.19 4.90 4.18
CA ASP A 518 -2.43 3.65 4.21
C ASP A 518 -2.22 3.18 5.66
N THR A 519 -2.84 2.05 6.02
CA THR A 519 -2.81 1.52 7.39
C THR A 519 -1.64 0.58 7.65
N LEU A 520 -0.85 0.22 6.62
CA LEU A 520 0.34 -0.63 6.71
C LEU A 520 1.60 0.24 6.78
N PHE A 521 1.87 0.96 5.71
CA PHE A 521 2.98 1.90 5.56
C PHE A 521 2.40 3.31 5.67
N THR A 522 2.37 3.87 6.87
CA THR A 522 1.74 5.18 7.11
C THR A 522 2.56 6.32 6.51
N LEU A 523 2.01 7.54 6.51
CA LEU A 523 2.70 8.74 5.99
C LEU A 523 4.11 8.95 6.60
N ASP A 524 4.34 8.48 7.83
CA ASP A 524 5.64 8.47 8.52
C ASP A 524 6.74 7.71 7.74
N GLN A 525 6.41 6.61 7.08
CA GLN A 525 7.41 5.80 6.36
C GLN A 525 8.00 6.55 5.16
N ALA A 526 7.15 7.21 4.36
CA ALA A 526 7.62 8.08 3.29
C ALA A 526 8.23 9.38 3.82
N HIS A 527 7.77 9.90 4.95
CA HIS A 527 8.34 11.09 5.59
C HIS A 527 9.81 10.86 5.98
N ARG A 528 10.12 9.75 6.65
CA ARG A 528 11.51 9.38 7.01
C ARG A 528 12.37 9.18 5.77
N ASN A 529 11.91 8.36 4.82
CA ASN A 529 12.61 8.17 3.54
C ASN A 529 12.91 9.50 2.84
N ALA A 530 11.97 10.46 2.86
CA ALA A 530 12.18 11.78 2.26
C ALA A 530 13.24 12.60 3.01
N LEU A 531 13.24 12.58 4.35
CA LEU A 531 14.26 13.27 5.14
C LEU A 531 15.65 12.66 4.93
N ASP A 532 15.77 11.33 4.97
CA ASP A 532 17.04 10.60 4.75
C ASP A 532 17.65 10.93 3.38
N LEU A 533 16.83 10.96 2.32
CA LEU A 533 17.25 11.32 0.95
C LEU A 533 17.60 12.81 0.81
N ILE A 534 16.84 13.71 1.43
CA ILE A 534 17.07 15.16 1.37
C ILE A 534 18.34 15.54 2.16
N GLU A 535 18.61 14.92 3.31
CA GLU A 535 19.87 15.13 4.06
C GLU A 535 21.08 14.59 3.29
N ALA A 536 20.94 13.48 2.56
CA ALA A 536 21.97 12.99 1.64
C ALA A 536 22.19 13.90 0.41
N GLY A 537 21.26 14.83 0.13
CA GLY A 537 21.30 15.74 -1.02
C GLY A 537 20.71 15.16 -2.31
N THR A 538 19.96 14.05 -2.23
CA THR A 538 19.30 13.41 -3.38
C THR A 538 18.02 14.15 -3.77
N THR A 539 17.83 14.36 -5.07
CA THR A 539 16.66 15.06 -5.63
C THR A 539 15.38 14.31 -5.29
N THR A 540 14.60 14.84 -4.34
CA THR A 540 13.47 14.14 -3.73
C THR A 540 12.20 14.97 -3.80
N LYS A 541 11.11 14.35 -4.25
CA LYS A 541 9.75 14.90 -4.31
C LYS A 541 8.79 13.98 -3.55
N VAL A 542 7.79 14.54 -2.88
CA VAL A 542 6.80 13.80 -2.09
C VAL A 542 5.38 14.11 -2.56
N ILE A 543 4.55 13.08 -2.73
CA ILE A 543 3.12 13.19 -3.00
C ILE A 543 2.34 12.43 -1.93
N TRP A 544 1.36 13.08 -1.30
CA TRP A 544 0.42 12.46 -0.37
C TRP A 544 -1.00 12.41 -0.98
N TYR A 545 -1.49 11.21 -1.30
CA TYR A 545 -2.76 11.01 -2.03
C TYR A 545 -3.73 10.10 -1.23
N CYS A 546 -5.03 10.14 -1.51
CA CYS A 546 -6.01 9.32 -0.78
C CYS A 546 -6.05 7.87 -1.30
N GLY A 547 -5.10 7.04 -0.90
CA GLY A 547 -5.05 5.62 -1.26
C GLY A 547 -4.10 4.80 -0.38
N GLY A 548 -3.53 3.73 -0.95
CA GLY A 548 -2.60 2.82 -0.27
C GLY A 548 -3.28 1.60 0.36
N HIS A 549 -2.63 1.00 1.37
CA HIS A 549 -3.15 -0.17 2.10
C HIS A 549 -4.26 0.23 3.08
N GLY A 550 -5.38 0.69 2.53
CA GLY A 550 -6.56 1.13 3.25
C GLY A 550 -7.69 1.49 2.29
N ALA A 551 -8.86 1.84 2.83
CA ALA A 551 -9.96 2.34 2.01
C ALA A 551 -9.97 3.87 2.00
N CYS A 552 -9.72 4.48 0.84
CA CYS A 552 -10.08 5.89 0.65
C CYS A 552 -11.60 6.01 0.68
N LEU A 553 -12.13 6.85 1.58
CA LEU A 553 -13.57 7.01 1.79
C LEU A 553 -14.15 8.27 1.13
N SER A 554 -13.34 9.07 0.43
CA SER A 554 -13.79 10.13 -0.46
C SER A 554 -13.99 9.62 -1.89
N ASP A 555 -14.74 10.36 -2.71
CA ASP A 555 -15.08 9.98 -4.09
C ASP A 555 -14.14 10.62 -5.14
N PHE A 556 -13.05 11.25 -4.68
CA PHE A 556 -12.16 12.09 -5.50
C PHE A 556 -10.79 11.46 -5.80
N ASN A 557 -10.55 10.20 -5.43
CA ASN A 557 -9.36 9.47 -5.87
C ASN A 557 -9.65 8.73 -7.19
N ASP A 558 -9.22 9.32 -8.30
CA ASP A 558 -9.20 8.72 -9.64
C ASP A 558 -7.80 8.21 -10.05
N GLY A 559 -6.75 8.58 -9.32
CA GLY A 559 -5.35 8.30 -9.61
C GLY A 559 -4.72 9.17 -10.71
N GLU A 560 -5.43 10.14 -11.30
CA GLU A 560 -4.91 10.91 -12.45
C GLU A 560 -3.68 11.75 -12.07
N VAL A 561 -3.69 12.41 -10.91
CA VAL A 561 -2.54 13.19 -10.39
C VAL A 561 -1.32 12.28 -10.15
N VAL A 562 -1.53 11.09 -9.58
CA VAL A 562 -0.47 10.11 -9.29
C VAL A 562 0.16 9.59 -10.58
N ILE A 563 -0.66 9.25 -11.58
CA ILE A 563 -0.21 8.73 -12.88
C ILE A 563 0.47 9.82 -13.70
N ALA A 564 -0.07 11.03 -13.73
CA ALA A 564 0.54 12.18 -14.38
C ALA A 564 1.93 12.49 -13.81
N ARG A 565 2.04 12.64 -12.48
CA ARG A 565 3.33 12.92 -11.82
C ARG A 565 4.34 11.79 -11.96
N THR A 566 3.88 10.55 -12.03
CA THR A 566 4.74 9.41 -12.36
C THR A 566 5.32 9.54 -13.77
N LEU A 567 4.51 9.90 -14.78
CA LEU A 567 5.02 10.18 -16.13
C LEU A 567 5.93 11.40 -16.17
N ASP A 568 5.54 12.51 -15.54
CA ASP A 568 6.34 13.75 -15.47
C ASP A 568 7.75 13.45 -14.92
N TRP A 569 7.84 12.67 -13.84
CA TRP A 569 9.12 12.27 -13.22
C TRP A 569 9.98 11.39 -14.12
N LEU A 570 9.38 10.34 -14.71
CA LEU A 570 10.10 9.43 -15.60
C LEU A 570 10.55 10.14 -16.89
N ASP A 571 9.77 11.08 -17.41
CA ASP A 571 10.13 11.87 -18.59
C ASP A 571 11.25 12.88 -18.24
N ARG A 572 11.21 13.51 -17.06
CA ARG A 572 12.26 14.46 -16.62
C ARG A 572 13.62 13.79 -16.40
N TYR A 573 13.65 12.60 -15.80
CA TYR A 573 14.89 11.95 -15.37
C TYR A 573 15.29 10.76 -16.27
N VAL A 574 14.40 9.79 -16.49
CA VAL A 574 14.72 8.57 -17.27
C VAL A 574 14.79 8.85 -18.77
N LYS A 575 13.99 9.76 -19.33
CA LYS A 575 14.22 10.28 -20.71
C LYS A 575 15.18 11.47 -20.74
N GLY A 576 15.48 12.08 -19.60
CA GLY A 576 16.32 13.28 -19.50
C GLY A 576 15.70 14.53 -20.12
N ASN A 577 14.37 14.62 -20.24
CA ASN A 577 13.72 15.78 -20.84
C ASN A 577 13.69 16.98 -19.87
N GLU A 578 14.65 17.88 -19.99
CA GLU A 578 14.78 19.02 -19.08
C GLU A 578 13.62 20.01 -19.13
N ASP A 579 12.85 20.01 -20.22
CA ASP A 579 11.64 20.83 -20.40
C ASP A 579 10.39 20.25 -19.68
N THR A 580 10.44 19.05 -19.09
CA THR A 580 9.32 18.49 -18.29
C THR A 580 9.32 19.09 -16.88
N ASP A 581 8.27 19.83 -16.55
CA ASP A 581 8.00 20.27 -15.18
C ASP A 581 7.45 19.12 -14.32
N THR A 582 8.10 18.83 -13.19
CA THR A 582 7.66 17.82 -12.23
C THR A 582 6.73 18.38 -11.13
N GLY A 583 6.45 19.68 -11.14
CA GLY A 583 5.70 20.38 -10.10
C GLY A 583 6.47 20.56 -8.78
N PRO A 584 5.84 21.19 -7.77
CA PRO A 584 6.47 21.54 -6.48
C PRO A 584 7.04 20.34 -5.71
N GLN A 585 7.96 20.58 -4.77
CA GLN A 585 8.62 19.51 -4.03
C GLN A 585 7.63 18.65 -3.22
N PHE A 586 6.54 19.26 -2.75
CA PHE A 586 5.48 18.58 -2.02
C PHE A 586 4.09 18.88 -2.60
N GLU A 587 3.30 17.85 -2.84
CA GLU A 587 1.88 17.95 -3.21
C GLU A 587 1.05 17.03 -2.31
N TRP A 588 -0.08 17.48 -1.78
CA TRP A 588 -0.96 16.65 -0.96
C TRP A 588 -2.44 16.90 -1.24
N VAL A 589 -3.25 15.85 -1.04
CA VAL A 589 -4.70 15.95 -0.95
C VAL A 589 -5.16 15.92 0.50
N ASP A 590 -6.16 16.73 0.84
CA ASP A 590 -6.83 16.64 2.13
C ASP A 590 -8.02 15.66 2.11
N GLN A 591 -8.65 15.45 3.26
CA GLN A 591 -9.81 14.58 3.39
C GLN A 591 -11.06 15.05 2.62
N ASN A 592 -11.12 16.32 2.20
CA ASN A 592 -12.19 16.86 1.36
C ASN A 592 -11.99 16.53 -0.12
N GLY A 593 -10.79 16.07 -0.53
CA GLY A 593 -10.39 15.94 -1.93
C GLY A 593 -9.82 17.24 -2.53
N ASP A 594 -9.56 18.26 -1.71
CA ASP A 594 -8.87 19.48 -2.16
C ASP A 594 -7.36 19.19 -2.21
N TRP A 595 -6.73 19.44 -3.36
CA TRP A 595 -5.29 19.30 -3.56
C TRP A 595 -4.55 20.63 -3.36
N PHE A 596 -3.38 20.54 -2.72
CA PHE A 596 -2.50 21.64 -2.33
C PHE A 596 -1.04 21.30 -2.62
N SER A 597 -0.16 22.29 -2.54
CA SER A 597 1.28 22.12 -2.77
C SER A 597 2.14 23.09 -1.95
N ASP A 598 3.41 22.73 -1.80
CA ASP A 598 4.47 23.57 -1.24
C ASP A 598 5.79 23.33 -2.02
N ASP A 599 6.58 24.39 -2.20
CA ASP A 599 7.87 24.31 -2.90
C ASP A 599 8.96 23.62 -2.06
N THR A 600 8.66 23.31 -0.79
CA THR A 600 9.58 22.69 0.18
C THR A 600 8.98 21.46 0.87
N TYR A 601 9.83 20.47 1.17
CA TYR A 601 9.50 19.35 2.04
C TYR A 601 10.42 19.28 3.28
N PRO A 602 9.89 19.14 4.51
CA PRO A 602 8.47 19.26 4.88
C PRO A 602 7.92 20.68 4.59
N ALA A 603 6.59 20.81 4.49
CA ALA A 603 5.95 22.12 4.28
C ALA A 603 6.28 23.10 5.42
N ALA A 604 6.33 24.39 5.10
CA ALA A 604 6.63 25.44 6.07
C ALA A 604 5.63 25.43 7.26
N ALA A 605 6.14 25.26 8.47
CA ALA A 605 5.32 25.20 9.69
C ALA A 605 4.93 26.59 10.24
N SER A 606 3.79 26.65 10.91
CA SER A 606 3.30 27.80 11.69
C SER A 606 3.25 27.47 13.19
N ALA A 607 2.76 28.39 14.01
CA ALA A 607 2.51 28.15 15.44
C ALA A 607 1.40 27.09 15.62
N PRO A 608 1.69 25.92 16.20
CA PRO A 608 0.75 24.80 16.23
C PRO A 608 -0.42 25.05 17.18
N ILE A 609 -1.53 24.32 16.95
CA ILE A 609 -2.69 24.36 17.85
C ILE A 609 -2.40 23.43 19.03
N VAL A 610 -2.06 24.02 20.17
CA VAL A 610 -1.90 23.31 21.45
C VAL A 610 -3.19 23.40 22.25
N VAL A 611 -3.74 22.26 22.68
CA VAL A 611 -4.91 22.19 23.56
C VAL A 611 -4.65 21.19 24.68
N THR A 612 -4.91 21.59 25.92
CA THR A 612 -4.81 20.76 27.12
C THR A 612 -6.20 20.56 27.74
N ARG A 613 -6.45 19.34 28.21
CA ARG A 613 -7.65 18.93 28.94
C ARG A 613 -7.27 18.41 30.31
N GLU A 614 -7.41 19.28 31.31
CA GLU A 614 -7.31 18.95 32.73
C GLU A 614 -8.65 18.33 33.22
N GLU A 615 -8.62 17.52 34.28
CA GLU A 615 -9.77 17.08 35.09
C GLU A 615 -10.94 16.33 34.37
N ASP A 616 -10.67 15.17 33.75
CA ASP A 616 -11.72 14.14 33.50
C ASP A 616 -11.19 12.73 33.81
N SER A 617 -11.27 12.35 35.10
CA SER A 617 -10.77 11.10 35.67
C SER A 617 -11.64 9.87 35.36
N ARG A 618 -12.05 9.73 34.09
CA ARG A 618 -12.88 8.61 33.65
C ARG A 618 -12.05 7.33 33.48
N VAL A 619 -12.24 6.39 34.40
CA VAL A 619 -11.69 5.03 34.32
C VAL A 619 -12.20 4.34 33.05
N MET A 620 -11.31 4.04 32.10
CA MET A 620 -11.61 3.28 30.89
C MET A 620 -11.22 1.80 31.08
N PRO A 621 -12.17 0.85 31.00
CA PRO A 621 -11.86 -0.57 31.03
C PRO A 621 -11.22 -1.00 29.71
N ILE A 622 -10.15 -1.77 29.78
CA ILE A 622 -9.44 -2.30 28.60
C ILE A 622 -10.08 -3.62 28.20
N ILE A 623 -11.00 -3.55 27.25
CA ILE A 623 -11.78 -4.68 26.72
C ILE A 623 -11.36 -4.93 25.26
N PRO A 624 -10.67 -6.04 24.94
CA PRO A 624 -10.27 -6.35 23.57
C PRO A 624 -11.46 -6.48 22.61
N ALA A 625 -11.33 -5.86 21.43
CA ALA A 625 -12.27 -5.97 20.30
C ALA A 625 -13.74 -5.57 20.56
N LEU A 626 -14.03 -4.82 21.64
CA LEU A 626 -15.37 -4.28 21.93
C LEU A 626 -15.31 -2.78 22.20
N PHE A 627 -16.22 -2.02 21.58
CA PHE A 627 -16.41 -0.56 21.72
C PHE A 627 -15.19 0.35 21.40
N GLY A 628 -14.07 -0.23 20.98
CA GLY A 628 -12.88 0.46 20.51
C GLY A 628 -13.00 0.98 19.07
N SER A 629 -11.85 1.27 18.46
CA SER A 629 -11.74 1.88 17.13
C SER A 629 -11.74 0.85 15.99
N GLY A 630 -12.67 1.02 15.05
CA GLY A 630 -12.73 0.22 13.82
C GLY A 630 -13.20 -1.24 14.00
N PRO A 631 -13.28 -2.02 12.92
CA PRO A 631 -13.07 -1.59 11.53
C PRO A 631 -14.13 -0.58 11.09
N ASN A 632 -13.76 0.39 10.25
CA ASN A 632 -14.73 1.37 9.74
C ASN A 632 -15.78 0.66 8.86
N PRO A 633 -17.10 0.70 9.19
CA PRO A 633 -18.11 -0.05 8.45
C PRO A 633 -18.31 0.45 7.01
N LEU A 634 -17.86 1.68 6.68
CA LEU A 634 -18.04 2.25 5.35
C LEU A 634 -17.12 1.62 4.28
N ILE A 635 -16.05 0.91 4.67
CA ILE A 635 -15.11 0.28 3.72
C ILE A 635 -15.81 -0.70 2.75
N ILE A 636 -16.91 -1.33 3.20
CA ILE A 636 -17.68 -2.30 2.40
C ILE A 636 -18.30 -1.66 1.14
N THR A 637 -18.41 -0.34 1.09
CA THR A 637 -18.92 0.42 -0.07
C THR A 637 -17.89 0.57 -1.19
N ARG A 638 -16.59 0.39 -0.89
CA ARG A 638 -15.47 0.66 -1.80
C ARG A 638 -15.05 -0.55 -2.65
N GLY A 639 -15.83 -1.63 -2.63
CA GLY A 639 -15.56 -2.86 -3.40
C GLY A 639 -14.56 -3.80 -2.71
N LEU A 640 -14.40 -5.01 -3.25
CA LEU A 640 -13.79 -6.14 -2.54
C LEU A 640 -12.32 -5.90 -2.12
N ILE A 641 -11.49 -5.35 -3.01
CA ILE A 641 -10.06 -5.11 -2.73
C ILE A 641 -9.91 -4.05 -1.63
N ALA A 642 -10.53 -2.87 -1.79
CA ALA A 642 -10.50 -1.81 -0.78
C ALA A 642 -11.17 -2.24 0.55
N THR A 643 -12.18 -3.12 0.51
CA THR A 643 -12.77 -3.71 1.73
C THR A 643 -11.73 -4.56 2.49
N LEU A 644 -10.94 -5.38 1.78
CA LEU A 644 -9.90 -6.21 2.37
C LEU A 644 -8.73 -5.37 2.93
N LEU A 645 -8.24 -4.42 2.15
CA LEU A 645 -7.16 -3.51 2.56
C LEU A 645 -7.61 -2.55 3.67
N GLY A 646 -8.90 -2.21 3.74
CA GLY A 646 -9.51 -1.35 4.75
C GLY A 646 -9.92 -2.03 6.06
N LEU A 647 -9.78 -3.36 6.21
CA LEU A 647 -10.08 -4.05 7.48
C LEU A 647 -9.34 -3.48 8.71
N PRO A 648 -8.09 -2.95 8.61
CA PRO A 648 -7.39 -2.33 9.75
C PRO A 648 -7.81 -0.87 10.00
N SER A 649 -8.65 -0.26 9.14
CA SER A 649 -9.02 1.15 9.21
C SER A 649 -9.74 1.51 10.51
N ALA A 650 -9.19 2.50 11.22
CA ALA A 650 -9.76 3.07 12.42
C ALA A 650 -11.14 3.72 12.18
N ALA A 651 -11.94 3.81 13.25
CA ALA A 651 -13.22 4.51 13.25
C ALA A 651 -13.46 5.18 14.61
N ALA A 652 -14.34 6.18 14.66
CA ALA A 652 -14.73 6.85 15.90
C ALA A 652 -15.22 5.81 16.93
N ALA A 653 -14.61 5.83 18.12
CA ALA A 653 -14.85 4.82 19.15
C ALA A 653 -15.86 5.31 20.20
N TYR A 654 -16.60 4.37 20.80
CA TYR A 654 -17.52 4.67 21.90
C TYR A 654 -16.81 4.62 23.27
N ASN A 655 -15.82 3.74 23.44
CA ASN A 655 -14.98 3.69 24.64
C ASN A 655 -13.73 4.57 24.45
N SER A 656 -13.94 5.89 24.47
CA SER A 656 -12.92 6.90 24.14
C SER A 656 -12.86 8.04 25.16
N VAL A 657 -11.68 8.41 25.62
CA VAL A 657 -11.44 9.70 26.28
C VAL A 657 -11.27 10.73 25.17
N ASN A 658 -12.08 11.79 25.21
CA ASN A 658 -12.19 12.76 24.13
C ASN A 658 -11.61 14.12 24.57
N LEU A 659 -10.82 14.73 23.68
CA LEU A 659 -10.45 16.15 23.71
C LEU A 659 -10.88 16.79 22.39
N GLN A 660 -11.90 17.63 22.44
CA GLN A 660 -12.36 18.41 21.29
C GLN A 660 -11.53 19.69 21.17
N ILE A 661 -11.02 19.96 19.96
CA ILE A 661 -10.28 21.19 19.66
C ILE A 661 -11.27 22.35 19.52
N PRO A 662 -10.92 23.60 19.90
CA PRO A 662 -11.77 24.76 19.60
C PRO A 662 -12.03 24.89 18.09
N GLU A 663 -13.25 25.27 17.71
CA GLU A 663 -13.60 25.53 16.31
C GLU A 663 -12.62 26.52 15.66
N ALA A 664 -12.13 26.20 14.46
CA ALA A 664 -11.20 27.04 13.74
C ALA A 664 -11.84 28.41 13.42
N SER A 665 -11.13 29.50 13.71
CA SER A 665 -11.57 30.88 13.40
C SER A 665 -11.27 31.30 11.96
N GLU A 666 -10.30 30.65 11.32
CA GLU A 666 -9.86 30.88 9.94
C GLU A 666 -9.64 29.53 9.22
N LEU A 667 -9.14 29.56 7.98
CA LEU A 667 -8.84 28.33 7.24
C LEU A 667 -7.45 27.84 7.63
N THR A 668 -7.35 26.63 8.18
CA THR A 668 -6.13 26.07 8.75
C THR A 668 -5.84 24.69 8.17
N HIS A 669 -4.65 24.53 7.57
CA HIS A 669 -4.16 23.22 7.12
C HIS A 669 -3.39 22.53 8.26
N LEU A 670 -3.85 21.33 8.62
CA LEU A 670 -3.17 20.40 9.52
C LEU A 670 -2.36 19.42 8.68
N VAL A 671 -1.03 19.54 8.72
CA VAL A 671 -0.11 18.78 7.84
C VAL A 671 1.14 18.39 8.62
N GLY A 672 1.40 17.09 8.74
CA GLY A 672 2.52 16.54 9.52
C GLY A 672 2.06 15.67 10.70
N ALA A 673 2.98 15.32 11.60
CA ALA A 673 2.71 14.51 12.80
C ALA A 673 2.21 15.37 13.98
N PRO A 674 1.02 15.07 14.54
CA PRO A 674 0.60 15.57 15.85
C PRO A 674 1.42 14.99 16.99
N GLU A 675 1.66 15.75 18.07
CA GLU A 675 2.22 15.21 19.32
C GLU A 675 1.12 15.09 20.36
N VAL A 676 0.97 13.90 20.99
CA VAL A 676 0.04 13.70 22.11
C VAL A 676 0.83 13.48 23.39
N THR A 677 0.48 14.22 24.44
CA THR A 677 0.95 14.01 25.81
C THR A 677 -0.20 13.55 26.69
N ILE A 678 -0.03 12.44 27.41
CA ILE A 678 -1.00 11.94 28.39
C ILE A 678 -0.35 11.81 29.76
N THR A 679 -1.05 12.29 30.80
CA THR A 679 -0.79 11.90 32.20
C THR A 679 -1.87 10.88 32.59
N TYR A 680 -1.47 9.73 33.12
CA TYR A 680 -2.36 8.60 33.34
C TYR A 680 -1.99 7.74 34.56
N THR A 681 -3.01 7.13 35.17
CA THR A 681 -2.90 6.03 36.14
C THR A 681 -3.61 4.78 35.61
N GLY A 682 -3.30 3.60 36.15
CA GLY A 682 -4.05 2.38 35.83
C GLY A 682 -3.36 1.09 36.23
N ASP A 683 -4.09 -0.02 36.16
CA ASP A 683 -3.66 -1.36 36.57
C ASP A 683 -4.00 -2.40 35.49
N GLY A 684 -3.06 -3.24 35.08
CA GLY A 684 -3.32 -4.33 34.13
C GLY A 684 -2.11 -4.96 33.44
N THR A 685 -2.38 -5.74 32.39
CA THR A 685 -1.35 -6.32 31.49
C THR A 685 -1.17 -5.56 30.19
N ALA A 686 -2.11 -4.66 29.86
CA ALA A 686 -2.06 -3.89 28.62
C ALA A 686 -0.84 -2.95 28.60
N LYS A 687 -0.04 -3.07 27.54
CA LYS A 687 1.18 -2.26 27.32
C LYS A 687 0.95 -1.04 26.43
N HIS A 688 -0.24 -0.91 25.86
CA HIS A 688 -0.59 0.14 24.90
C HIS A 688 -2.04 0.58 25.07
N VAL A 689 -2.26 1.89 24.94
CA VAL A 689 -3.53 2.44 24.46
C VAL A 689 -3.33 2.98 23.04
N TYR A 690 -4.37 3.50 22.40
CA TYR A 690 -4.28 4.02 21.05
C TYR A 690 -4.84 5.44 20.97
N ALA A 691 -4.23 6.29 20.15
CA ALA A 691 -4.66 7.67 19.92
C ALA A 691 -5.03 7.87 18.45
N GLN A 692 -6.17 8.53 18.22
CA GLN A 692 -6.69 8.85 16.88
C GLN A 692 -7.34 10.23 16.88
N ILE A 693 -7.52 10.83 15.71
CA ILE A 693 -8.20 12.12 15.54
C ILE A 693 -9.43 11.90 14.65
N VAL A 694 -10.59 12.39 15.09
CA VAL A 694 -11.85 12.34 14.34
C VAL A 694 -12.17 13.74 13.82
N ASP A 695 -12.57 13.87 12.55
CA ASP A 695 -13.21 15.09 12.06
C ASP A 695 -14.66 15.14 12.54
N ASP A 696 -15.02 16.19 13.28
CA ASP A 696 -16.36 16.35 13.84
C ASP A 696 -17.43 16.59 12.76
N THR A 697 -17.00 16.97 11.54
CA THR A 697 -17.88 17.24 10.39
C THR A 697 -18.38 15.96 9.73
N THR A 698 -17.49 14.99 9.47
CA THR A 698 -17.79 13.72 8.79
C THR A 698 -17.92 12.53 9.74
N GLY A 699 -17.41 12.62 10.97
CA GLY A 699 -17.29 11.50 11.91
C GLY A 699 -16.22 10.47 11.50
N LEU A 700 -15.40 10.77 10.51
CA LEU A 700 -14.31 9.90 10.04
C LEU A 700 -13.04 10.14 10.86
N VAL A 701 -12.27 9.08 11.09
CA VAL A 701 -10.90 9.19 11.63
C VAL A 701 -9.96 9.69 10.54
N LEU A 702 -9.15 10.72 10.85
CA LEU A 702 -8.13 11.25 9.94
C LEU A 702 -7.17 10.13 9.53
N GLY A 703 -6.99 9.96 8.22
CA GLY A 703 -6.19 8.89 7.62
C GLY A 703 -6.63 7.46 7.92
N ASN A 704 -7.81 7.24 8.53
CA ASN A 704 -8.17 5.96 9.15
C ASN A 704 -7.10 5.44 10.15
N HIS A 705 -6.31 6.33 10.77
CA HIS A 705 -5.18 5.97 11.62
C HIS A 705 -5.55 5.91 13.12
N ALA A 706 -5.12 4.84 13.79
CA ALA A 706 -5.05 4.76 15.25
C ALA A 706 -3.60 4.40 15.64
N THR A 707 -2.93 5.29 16.37
CA THR A 707 -1.50 5.19 16.69
C THR A 707 -1.30 4.48 18.03
N PRO A 708 -0.37 3.51 18.17
CA PRO A 708 -0.07 2.91 19.47
C PRO A 708 0.71 3.88 20.38
N ILE A 709 0.25 3.97 21.62
CA ILE A 709 0.80 4.79 22.71
C ILE A 709 1.23 3.84 23.83
N PRO A 710 2.54 3.60 24.04
CA PRO A 710 3.03 2.76 25.12
C PRO A 710 2.62 3.26 26.51
N VAL A 711 2.14 2.36 27.36
CA VAL A 711 1.73 2.61 28.76
C VAL A 711 2.22 1.52 29.71
N THR A 712 2.41 1.88 30.98
CA THR A 712 2.70 0.93 32.07
C THR A 712 1.64 1.06 33.15
N LEU A 713 0.92 -0.03 33.44
CA LEU A 713 -0.26 -0.05 34.30
C LEU A 713 0.00 -0.82 35.60
N ASP A 714 0.63 -0.15 36.57
CA ASP A 714 1.02 -0.70 37.90
C ASP A 714 0.52 0.15 39.09
N GLY A 715 -0.52 0.96 38.88
CA GLY A 715 -1.10 1.88 39.86
C GLY A 715 -0.38 3.23 39.98
N THR A 716 0.82 3.40 39.39
CA THR A 716 1.59 4.65 39.46
C THR A 716 1.16 5.65 38.39
N SER A 717 0.98 6.93 38.75
CA SER A 717 0.76 8.01 37.77
C SER A 717 2.01 8.24 36.93
N ARG A 718 1.84 8.43 35.62
CA ARG A 718 2.90 8.64 34.63
C ARG A 718 2.47 9.64 33.57
N THR A 719 3.40 10.49 33.16
CA THR A 719 3.26 11.30 31.94
C THR A 719 4.08 10.66 30.82
N ALA A 720 3.53 10.60 29.60
CA ALA A 720 4.24 10.17 28.39
C ALA A 720 3.81 11.02 27.18
N SER A 721 4.74 11.28 26.27
CA SER A 721 4.50 12.06 25.03
C SER A 721 5.01 11.29 23.82
N PHE A 722 4.23 11.29 22.73
CA PHE A 722 4.54 10.61 21.48
C PHE A 722 3.85 11.24 20.26
N SER A 723 4.53 11.18 19.11
CA SER A 723 3.97 11.49 17.80
C SER A 723 2.82 10.56 17.44
N LEU A 724 1.77 11.09 16.84
CA LEU A 724 0.75 10.33 16.12
C LEU A 724 1.22 10.06 14.68
N GLU A 725 0.55 9.13 14.00
CA GLU A 725 0.72 9.00 12.54
C GLU A 725 0.44 10.37 11.86
N PRO A 726 1.22 10.79 10.84
CA PRO A 726 0.99 12.09 10.20
C PRO A 726 -0.40 12.20 9.56
N ILE A 727 -0.91 13.43 9.47
CA ILE A 727 -2.21 13.76 8.90
C ILE A 727 -2.10 14.81 7.79
N ALA A 728 -3.13 14.87 6.94
CA ALA A 728 -3.37 15.90 5.95
C ALA A 728 -4.87 16.27 5.94
N HIS A 729 -5.24 17.40 6.53
CA HIS A 729 -6.63 17.84 6.69
C HIS A 729 -6.74 19.37 6.65
N THR A 730 -7.86 19.92 6.17
CA THR A 730 -8.12 21.37 6.18
C THR A 730 -9.35 21.69 7.01
N LEU A 731 -9.15 22.37 8.14
CA LEU A 731 -10.22 22.97 8.92
C LEU A 731 -10.65 24.27 8.25
N ARG A 732 -11.92 24.40 7.88
CA ARG A 732 -12.53 25.69 7.49
C ARG A 732 -13.13 26.37 8.73
N PRO A 733 -13.45 27.68 8.68
CA PRO A 733 -14.03 28.39 9.82
C PRO A 733 -15.29 27.70 10.36
N GLY A 734 -15.33 27.42 11.66
CA GLY A 734 -16.42 26.67 12.33
C GLY A 734 -16.31 25.14 12.25
N GLN A 735 -15.21 24.58 11.73
CA GLN A 735 -14.92 23.15 11.82
C GLN A 735 -14.00 22.82 13.01
N SER A 736 -14.08 21.59 13.48
CA SER A 736 -13.37 21.06 14.66
C SER A 736 -12.96 19.60 14.43
N VAL A 737 -11.97 19.14 15.19
CA VAL A 737 -11.61 17.72 15.32
C VAL A 737 -11.60 17.31 16.79
N THR A 738 -11.92 16.04 17.06
CA THR A 738 -11.84 15.44 18.38
C THR A 738 -10.71 14.41 18.44
N VAL A 739 -9.73 14.62 19.31
CA VAL A 739 -8.74 13.60 19.68
C VAL A 739 -9.40 12.55 20.57
N GLN A 740 -9.22 11.28 20.26
CA GLN A 740 -9.72 10.15 21.03
C GLN A 740 -8.57 9.26 21.51
N ILE A 741 -8.48 9.06 22.83
CA ILE A 741 -7.68 7.97 23.44
C ILE A 741 -8.59 6.76 23.64
N VAL A 742 -8.24 5.61 23.07
CA VAL A 742 -9.07 4.40 23.01
C VAL A 742 -8.31 3.17 23.49
N THR A 743 -9.00 2.21 24.12
CA THR A 743 -8.37 1.05 24.75
C THR A 743 -8.16 -0.16 23.81
N SER A 744 -8.69 -0.12 22.59
CA SER A 744 -8.59 -1.19 21.60
C SER A 744 -8.84 -0.63 20.19
N THR A 745 -8.20 -1.21 19.17
CA THR A 745 -8.44 -0.86 17.77
C THR A 745 -8.25 -2.07 16.85
N ALA A 746 -8.92 -2.08 15.70
CA ALA A 746 -8.85 -3.14 14.69
C ALA A 746 -7.44 -3.38 14.12
N LYS A 747 -6.59 -2.35 14.02
CA LYS A 747 -5.19 -2.50 13.59
C LYS A 747 -4.36 -3.35 14.57
N PHE A 748 -4.67 -3.26 15.87
CA PHE A 748 -3.87 -3.77 16.99
C PHE A 748 -4.71 -4.56 18.02
N ILE A 749 -5.44 -5.58 17.57
CA ILE A 749 -6.26 -6.43 18.44
C ILE A 749 -5.34 -7.38 19.24
N ASN A 750 -5.24 -7.15 20.56
CA ASN A 750 -4.57 -8.05 21.48
C ASN A 750 -5.56 -8.60 22.52
N TYR A 751 -5.88 -9.90 22.43
CA TYR A 751 -6.82 -10.57 23.33
C TYR A 751 -6.30 -10.84 24.76
N TYR A 752 -5.03 -10.52 25.04
CA TYR A 752 -4.37 -10.70 26.35
C TYR A 752 -4.13 -9.36 27.09
N SER A 753 -4.38 -8.24 26.42
CA SER A 753 -4.45 -6.91 27.04
C SER A 753 -5.73 -6.79 27.87
N TRP A 754 -5.59 -6.70 29.19
CA TRP A 754 -6.67 -6.34 30.10
C TRP A 754 -6.17 -5.34 31.14
N GLY A 755 -7.10 -4.67 31.81
CA GLY A 755 -6.81 -3.67 32.83
C GLY A 755 -7.84 -2.56 32.85
N ALA A 756 -7.50 -1.48 33.54
CA ALA A 756 -8.17 -0.20 33.44
C ALA A 756 -7.13 0.93 33.42
N ILE A 757 -7.46 2.03 32.74
CA ILE A 757 -6.63 3.23 32.66
C ILE A 757 -7.49 4.47 32.87
N THR A 758 -6.99 5.42 33.66
CA THR A 758 -7.55 6.76 33.86
C THR A 758 -6.63 7.75 33.17
N ILE A 759 -7.17 8.59 32.29
CA ILE A 759 -6.41 9.71 31.71
C ILE A 759 -6.67 10.94 32.59
N GLU A 760 -5.64 11.34 33.33
CA GLU A 760 -5.68 12.41 34.32
C GLU A 760 -5.54 13.78 33.66
N GLU A 761 -4.71 13.84 32.61
CA GLU A 761 -4.49 15.00 31.74
C GLU A 761 -4.28 14.51 30.30
N LEU A 762 -4.78 15.25 29.32
CA LEU A 762 -4.55 15.01 27.89
C LEU A 762 -4.21 16.33 27.20
N THR A 763 -3.01 16.41 26.63
CA THR A 763 -2.56 17.53 25.79
C THR A 763 -2.30 17.03 24.36
N ILE A 764 -2.66 17.83 23.37
CA ILE A 764 -2.39 17.60 21.95
C ILE A 764 -1.78 18.86 21.33
N GLU A 765 -0.76 18.68 20.50
CA GLU A 765 -0.21 19.68 19.60
C GLU A 765 -0.49 19.26 18.16
N LEU A 766 -1.26 20.06 17.41
CA LEU A 766 -1.58 19.81 16.00
C LEU A 766 -0.69 20.65 15.07
N PRO A 767 0.01 20.04 14.10
CA PRO A 767 0.96 20.72 13.24
C PRO A 767 0.23 21.55 12.17
N THR A 768 0.34 22.87 12.27
CA THR A 768 -0.25 23.81 11.32
C THR A 768 0.76 24.20 10.25
N ARG A 769 0.36 24.20 8.97
CA ARG A 769 1.14 24.84 7.90
C ARG A 769 1.07 26.38 8.03
N ALA A 770 2.14 27.07 7.66
CA ALA A 770 2.09 28.51 7.38
C ALA A 770 1.24 28.80 6.14
N ALA A 771 0.58 29.96 6.14
CA ALA A 771 -0.01 30.51 4.92
C ALA A 771 1.11 30.89 3.93
N ALA A 772 0.84 30.78 2.62
CA ALA A 772 1.79 31.20 1.60
C ALA A 772 2.11 32.70 1.74
N GLY A 773 3.41 33.03 1.74
CA GLY A 773 3.88 34.41 1.79
C GLY A 773 3.66 35.14 0.46
N GLU A 774 3.75 36.48 0.46
CA GLU A 774 3.68 37.31 -0.76
C GLU A 774 4.86 37.00 -1.72
N GLY A 775 4.73 35.95 -2.52
CA GLY A 775 5.73 35.49 -3.48
C GLY A 775 5.74 33.96 -3.71
N THR A 776 5.27 33.15 -2.76
CA THR A 776 5.10 31.69 -2.91
C THR A 776 3.72 31.37 -3.46
N SER A 777 3.61 30.49 -4.46
CA SER A 777 2.32 30.17 -5.08
C SER A 777 1.57 29.07 -4.32
N GLU A 778 0.48 29.45 -3.64
CA GLU A 778 -0.50 28.47 -3.14
C GLU A 778 -1.30 27.87 -4.30
N GLY A 779 -0.79 26.77 -4.85
CA GLY A 779 -1.39 26.07 -5.97
C GLY A 779 -2.50 25.12 -5.52
N ARG A 780 -3.77 25.56 -5.59
CA ARG A 780 -4.87 24.59 -5.65
C ARG A 780 -4.75 23.81 -6.96
N ILE A 781 -4.29 22.57 -6.90
CA ILE A 781 -4.12 21.74 -8.10
C ILE A 781 -5.50 21.40 -8.64
N VAL A 782 -5.76 21.82 -9.88
CA VAL A 782 -6.96 21.43 -10.63
C VAL A 782 -6.56 20.27 -11.54
N ALA A 783 -7.10 19.07 -11.28
CA ALA A 783 -6.99 17.96 -12.23
C ALA A 783 -7.63 18.35 -13.57
N ALA A 784 -6.95 18.02 -14.68
CA ALA A 784 -7.19 18.58 -16.01
C ALA A 784 -8.16 17.74 -16.88
#